data_AF-A0AAW1WYW9-F1
#
_entry.id   AF-A0AAW1WYW9-F1
#
_cell.length_a   1.000
_cell.length_b   1.000
_cell.length_c   1.000
_cell.angle_alpha   90.00
_cell.angle_beta   90.00
_cell.angle_gamma   90.00
#
_symmetry.space_group_name_H-M   'P 1'
#
loop_
_entity.id
_entity.type
_entity.pdbx_description
1 polymer ?
#
loop_
_entity_poly.entity_id
_entity_poly.type
_entity_poly.pdbx_seq_one_letter_code
_entity_poly.pdbx_strand_id
1 'polypeptide(L)'
;MIPHSTVRKLLSSLPPSESNMFRVDFRSNHVHYLNNLEEDAMYKRWRNNLNEILMPVFPGQLRYIRKNLFHAVSIIDPSTVCGLESVDMLISLYENNFPMRFGVVLYSSKLIKHMETSNADSKIEEDISSSIIRLFIYIKENHGIQAAFQFLSNINKLRVESDGTADDALEMHHVEGAFVETVLPKVKSPPQGILLKLEKEQTYKELSQESSMFVFKLGLAKLQCCLLMNGLVLDSNEEALINSMNDELPRIQEQVYYGHINSQTDVLDKFLLESGTTRYNPQIIAGGKPRFTSLCTSVVGGEGVLNDISYLHSPKTVDDLKPVTHLLAVDVASKKGMKLLHEALYYLMEGSNGARVGVLFSVNRGADLSSLLFVEVFEITASLHSHKKDVLHFLDQVCSFFEHNHMLAPSEAAESTRVFIDKVCELAETNGLSSKAYKSALSDFSADKLRKHLNKVAQFLYRQLGLDSGVNAVITNGRVTVVNEESTLLSQDLTLLESLEFKQRIKHIVEIMEEVKWQNVDPDTLTSKFISDTIMFVSSSMAMRDRSSESARFEVLNAEYSAIVLNNENSSIHIDAVIDPLSPSGQKLSSILRVLWKYIQPSMRIVLNPLSSLVDLPLKNYYRYVVPTVDDFSSTDYSVNGPKAFFANMPLSKTLTMNLDVPDPWLVEPVIAVHDLDNILLENLGETRTLQAVFELEALVLTGHCSEKDHEPPRGLQLIIGTKSAPHLVDTLVMANLGYWQMKVSPGVWYLQLAPGRSSDLYVLKEDGDGSQSKALSKRITINDLRGKVVHLEVVKKKGKEHEKLLLSDVNDKSQDTTEGNSWNSNFLKWASGFISGSEHSKQSESTSVEKGKGGRHGKTINIFSIASGHLYERFLKIMILSVLKNTRRPVKFWFIKNYLSPQFKDVIPFMAQEYGFEYQLITYKWPTWLHKQKEKQRIIWAYKILFLDVIFPLSLEKVIFVDADQIVRADMGELYDMDIKGRPLAYTPFCDNNKDMDGYRFWRQGFWKEHLRGRSYHISALYVVDLKKFRETAAGDNLRVFYETLSKDPNSLSNLDQDLPNYAQHTVPIFSLPQEWLWCESWCGNATKSKAKTIDLCNNPMTKEPKLQGARRIVSEWPDLDLEARQFTAKILGDEVAIQESAPALNQPGTSVTDSPPLKDLESRAEL
;
A
#
# COMPACT_ATOMS: atom_id res chain seq x y z
N MET A 1 -27.20 16.33 -23.49
CA MET A 1 -28.58 16.43 -22.96
C MET A 1 -28.66 17.32 -21.72
N ILE A 2 -27.72 17.23 -20.77
CA ILE A 2 -27.68 18.12 -19.60
C ILE A 2 -27.05 19.50 -19.95
N PRO A 3 -27.60 20.64 -19.49
CA PRO A 3 -26.99 21.95 -19.70
C PRO A 3 -25.59 22.08 -19.10
N HIS A 4 -24.68 22.81 -19.77
CA HIS A 4 -23.28 22.96 -19.33
C HIS A 4 -23.15 23.61 -17.94
N SER A 5 -24.07 24.49 -17.57
CA SER A 5 -24.13 25.11 -16.23
C SER A 5 -24.41 24.08 -15.13
N THR A 6 -25.35 23.17 -15.37
CA THR A 6 -25.65 22.06 -14.45
C THR A 6 -24.50 21.08 -14.37
N VAL A 7 -23.83 20.79 -15.50
CA VAL A 7 -22.62 19.95 -15.50
C VAL A 7 -21.57 20.58 -14.59
N ARG A 8 -21.26 21.88 -14.72
CA ARG A 8 -20.34 22.56 -13.79
C ARG A 8 -20.77 22.44 -12.33
N LYS A 9 -22.06 22.63 -12.00
CA LYS A 9 -22.58 22.44 -10.63
C LYS A 9 -22.34 21.01 -10.11
N LEU A 10 -22.58 20.00 -10.94
CA LEU A 10 -22.30 18.59 -10.61
C LEU A 10 -20.77 18.34 -10.48
N LEU A 11 -19.93 19.02 -11.27
CA LEU A 11 -18.48 18.96 -11.14
C LEU A 11 -17.98 19.64 -9.85
N SER A 12 -18.59 20.75 -9.43
CA SER A 12 -18.23 21.45 -8.20
C SER A 12 -18.69 20.71 -6.94
N SER A 13 -19.80 19.97 -7.01
CA SER A 13 -20.35 19.26 -5.86
C SER A 13 -19.30 18.38 -5.17
N LEU A 14 -19.20 18.51 -3.84
CA LEU A 14 -18.27 17.71 -3.06
C LEU A 14 -18.71 16.23 -3.17
N PRO A 15 -17.75 15.29 -3.34
CA PRO A 15 -18.09 13.90 -3.13
C PRO A 15 -18.61 13.78 -1.69
N PRO A 16 -19.65 13.00 -1.47
CA PRO A 16 -20.14 12.76 -0.12
C PRO A 16 -19.01 12.19 0.73
N SER A 17 -18.93 12.63 1.99
CA SER A 17 -17.96 12.10 2.94
C SER A 17 -18.14 10.58 3.01
N GLU A 18 -17.11 9.82 2.60
CA GLU A 18 -17.02 8.38 2.82
C GLU A 18 -16.84 8.14 4.34
N SER A 19 -17.89 8.38 5.12
CA SER A 19 -17.90 7.97 6.51
C SER A 19 -18.04 6.44 6.50
N ASN A 20 -16.91 5.74 6.55
CA ASN A 20 -16.84 4.26 6.61
C ASN A 20 -17.47 3.67 7.88
N MET A 21 -18.01 4.53 8.77
CA MET A 21 -18.59 4.16 10.05
C MET A 21 -20.10 3.98 9.92
N PHE A 22 -20.51 2.81 9.44
CA PHE A 22 -21.91 2.42 9.38
C PHE A 22 -22.36 1.88 10.74
N ARG A 23 -23.53 2.36 11.20
CA ARG A 23 -24.17 1.83 12.40
C ARG A 23 -25.28 0.86 12.01
N VAL A 24 -25.41 -0.21 12.77
CA VAL A 24 -26.50 -1.17 12.68
C VAL A 24 -27.48 -0.87 13.80
N ASP A 25 -28.77 -0.74 13.48
CA ASP A 25 -29.82 -0.61 14.47
C ASP A 25 -30.13 -1.99 15.07
N PHE A 26 -29.57 -2.25 16.24
CA PHE A 26 -29.72 -3.50 16.96
C PHE A 26 -30.74 -3.41 18.11
N ARG A 27 -31.52 -2.32 18.20
CA ARG A 27 -32.49 -2.13 19.30
C ARG A 27 -33.57 -3.19 19.24
N SER A 28 -33.63 -4.01 20.29
CA SER A 28 -34.54 -5.15 20.38
C SER A 28 -34.61 -5.68 21.81
N ASN A 29 -35.71 -6.34 22.15
CA ASN A 29 -35.87 -7.04 23.43
C ASN A 29 -34.91 -8.24 23.59
N HIS A 30 -34.27 -8.65 22.48
CA HIS A 30 -33.34 -9.76 22.39
C HIS A 30 -31.90 -9.37 22.80
N VAL A 31 -31.65 -8.08 23.06
CA VAL A 31 -30.39 -7.60 23.62
C VAL A 31 -30.41 -7.79 25.12
N HIS A 32 -29.39 -8.47 25.66
CA HIS A 32 -29.30 -8.76 27.09
C HIS A 32 -28.13 -7.98 27.70
N TYR A 33 -28.44 -6.86 28.36
CA TYR A 33 -27.46 -6.00 29.01
C TYR A 33 -27.06 -6.53 30.39
N LEU A 34 -25.76 -6.61 30.64
CA LEU A 34 -25.17 -7.03 31.93
C LEU A 34 -25.28 -5.95 33.01
N ASN A 35 -25.13 -4.68 32.61
CA ASN A 35 -25.10 -3.52 33.51
C ASN A 35 -25.91 -2.33 32.96
N ASN A 36 -26.17 -1.37 33.84
CA ASN A 36 -26.75 -0.06 33.51
C ASN A 36 -26.04 1.05 34.32
N LEU A 37 -25.26 1.90 33.63
CA LEU A 37 -24.45 2.94 34.27
C LEU A 37 -25.30 4.00 35.00
N GLU A 38 -26.56 4.16 34.61
CA GLU A 38 -27.47 5.16 35.19
C GLU A 38 -28.18 4.64 36.45
N GLU A 39 -28.47 3.34 36.52
CA GLU A 39 -29.35 2.73 37.53
C GLU A 39 -28.60 1.91 38.59
N ASP A 40 -27.52 1.22 38.21
CA ASP A 40 -26.89 0.24 39.11
C ASP A 40 -26.19 0.92 40.30
N ALA A 41 -26.28 0.26 41.45
CA ALA A 41 -25.73 0.77 42.71
C ALA A 41 -24.21 0.96 42.67
N MET A 42 -23.48 0.19 41.84
CA MET A 42 -22.02 0.26 41.74
C MET A 42 -21.53 1.61 41.18
N TYR A 43 -22.32 2.24 40.29
CA TYR A 43 -21.97 3.50 39.63
C TYR A 43 -22.48 4.74 40.37
N LYS A 44 -23.11 4.57 41.55
CA LYS A 44 -23.68 5.69 42.33
C LYS A 44 -22.65 6.75 42.74
N ARG A 45 -21.37 6.37 42.84
CA ARG A 45 -20.25 7.28 43.14
C ARG A 45 -19.84 8.16 41.96
N TRP A 46 -20.22 7.80 40.73
CA TRP A 46 -19.89 8.54 39.53
C TRP A 46 -20.76 9.78 39.42
N ARG A 47 -20.20 10.85 38.86
CA ARG A 47 -20.90 12.12 38.70
C ARG A 47 -21.87 12.03 37.52
N ASN A 48 -23.01 12.70 37.61
CA ASN A 48 -24.08 12.71 36.60
C ASN A 48 -24.01 13.94 35.66
N ASN A 49 -23.03 14.82 35.85
CA ASN A 49 -22.87 16.02 35.04
C ASN A 49 -22.11 15.70 33.74
N LEU A 50 -22.80 15.84 32.59
CA LEU A 50 -22.22 15.56 31.28
C LEU A 50 -21.11 16.54 30.89
N ASN A 51 -21.11 17.77 31.42
CA ASN A 51 -20.09 18.77 31.08
C ASN A 51 -18.66 18.35 31.50
N GLU A 52 -18.53 17.35 32.37
CA GLU A 52 -17.21 16.80 32.74
C GLU A 52 -16.52 16.08 31.60
N ILE A 53 -17.26 15.64 30.59
CA ILE A 53 -16.68 15.05 29.38
C ILE A 53 -15.84 16.08 28.60
N LEU A 54 -16.15 17.37 28.74
CA LEU A 54 -15.47 18.47 28.06
C LEU A 54 -14.20 18.94 28.80
N MET A 55 -14.00 18.54 30.06
CA MET A 55 -12.82 18.95 30.82
C MET A 55 -11.56 18.28 30.27
N PRO A 56 -10.42 18.96 30.11
CA PRO A 56 -9.19 18.32 29.63
C PRO A 56 -8.72 17.23 30.60
N VAL A 57 -8.30 16.08 30.08
CA VAL A 57 -7.63 14.98 30.82
C VAL A 57 -6.39 14.54 30.07
N PHE A 58 -5.49 13.83 30.77
CA PHE A 58 -4.35 13.23 30.12
C PHE A 58 -4.79 12.20 29.07
N PRO A 59 -4.15 12.17 27.88
CA PRO A 59 -4.44 11.18 26.85
C PRO A 59 -4.40 9.75 27.42
N GLY A 60 -5.39 8.94 27.09
CA GLY A 60 -5.54 7.55 27.57
C GLY A 60 -6.28 7.39 28.91
N GLN A 61 -6.64 8.48 29.59
CA GLN A 61 -7.43 8.39 30.83
C GLN A 61 -8.94 8.25 30.53
N LEU A 62 -9.56 7.18 31.06
CA LEU A 62 -10.99 6.93 30.95
C LEU A 62 -11.82 7.94 31.75
N ARG A 63 -13.00 8.29 31.23
CA ARG A 63 -13.94 9.22 31.88
C ARG A 63 -15.11 8.47 32.51
N TYR A 64 -15.21 8.55 33.82
CA TYR A 64 -16.24 7.88 34.61
C TYR A 64 -17.44 8.82 34.82
N ILE A 65 -18.46 8.68 33.97
CA ILE A 65 -19.69 9.46 34.02
C ILE A 65 -20.87 8.52 34.21
N ARG A 66 -21.79 8.88 35.09
CA ARG A 66 -23.02 8.13 35.37
C ARG A 66 -24.07 8.38 34.26
N LYS A 67 -23.75 8.00 33.02
CA LYS A 67 -24.61 8.07 31.83
C LYS A 67 -24.22 6.95 30.86
N ASN A 68 -25.19 6.33 30.20
CA ASN A 68 -24.95 5.31 29.16
C ASN A 68 -24.50 5.99 27.85
N LEU A 69 -23.22 6.33 27.76
CA LEU A 69 -22.62 6.95 26.56
C LEU A 69 -22.16 5.93 25.52
N PHE A 70 -21.64 4.80 25.99
CA PHE A 70 -21.06 3.75 25.16
C PHE A 70 -21.78 2.42 25.42
N HIS A 71 -22.27 1.80 24.35
CA HIS A 71 -22.92 0.49 24.36
C HIS A 71 -22.03 -0.49 23.62
N ALA A 72 -21.53 -1.50 24.32
CA ALA A 72 -20.71 -2.59 23.80
C ALA A 72 -21.53 -3.87 23.79
N VAL A 73 -22.07 -4.25 22.63
CA VAL A 73 -22.97 -5.41 22.49
C VAL A 73 -22.32 -6.47 21.61
N SER A 74 -22.01 -7.63 22.18
CA SER A 74 -21.43 -8.76 21.43
C SER A 74 -22.53 -9.64 20.83
N ILE A 75 -22.40 -9.98 19.55
CA ILE A 75 -23.30 -10.90 18.84
C ILE A 75 -22.56 -12.20 18.65
N ILE A 76 -23.01 -13.23 19.35
CA ILE A 76 -22.25 -14.47 19.53
C ILE A 76 -23.13 -15.70 19.32
N ASP A 77 -22.52 -16.73 18.76
CA ASP A 77 -23.03 -18.09 18.84
C ASP A 77 -22.40 -18.75 20.07
N PRO A 78 -23.19 -19.11 21.10
CA PRO A 78 -22.66 -19.61 22.36
C PRO A 78 -22.03 -21.01 22.25
N SER A 79 -22.15 -21.69 21.10
CA SER A 79 -21.43 -22.96 20.85
C SER A 79 -20.01 -22.77 20.33
N THR A 80 -19.64 -21.56 19.92
CA THR A 80 -18.36 -21.27 19.29
C THR A 80 -17.32 -20.77 20.31
N VAL A 81 -16.04 -21.10 20.06
CA VAL A 81 -14.92 -20.69 20.93
C VAL A 81 -14.84 -19.16 21.05
N CYS A 82 -14.85 -18.44 19.91
CA CYS A 82 -14.84 -16.97 19.94
C CYS A 82 -16.02 -16.39 20.73
N GLY A 83 -17.21 -16.99 20.59
CA GLY A 83 -18.39 -16.53 21.32
C GLY A 83 -18.21 -16.61 22.83
N LEU A 84 -17.65 -17.72 23.32
CA LEU A 84 -17.37 -17.93 24.74
C LEU A 84 -16.25 -17.02 25.26
N GLU A 85 -15.14 -16.88 24.52
CA GLU A 85 -14.04 -15.98 24.87
C GLU A 85 -14.48 -14.50 24.94
N SER A 86 -15.37 -14.09 24.02
CA SER A 86 -15.95 -12.74 24.03
C SER A 86 -16.77 -12.47 25.28
N VAL A 87 -17.48 -13.47 25.81
CA VAL A 87 -18.23 -13.32 27.06
C VAL A 87 -17.29 -13.11 28.24
N ASP A 88 -16.21 -13.88 28.32
CA ASP A 88 -15.21 -13.73 29.39
C ASP A 88 -14.50 -12.36 29.32
N MET A 89 -14.21 -11.87 28.11
CA MET A 89 -13.70 -10.52 27.90
C MET A 89 -14.69 -9.46 28.44
N LEU A 90 -15.98 -9.55 28.10
CA LEU A 90 -17.00 -8.60 28.59
C LEU A 90 -17.12 -8.64 30.13
N ILE A 91 -17.06 -9.83 30.74
CA ILE A 91 -17.13 -9.98 32.20
C ILE A 91 -15.90 -9.34 32.85
N SER A 92 -14.69 -9.58 32.32
CA SER A 92 -13.45 -8.96 32.81
C SER A 92 -13.52 -7.43 32.76
N LEU A 93 -14.00 -6.85 31.65
CA LEU A 93 -14.16 -5.40 31.50
C LEU A 93 -15.22 -4.82 32.45
N TYR A 94 -16.31 -5.57 32.69
CA TYR A 94 -17.34 -5.21 33.67
C TYR A 94 -16.78 -5.19 35.10
N GLU A 95 -16.03 -6.23 35.51
CA GLU A 95 -15.41 -6.32 36.84
C GLU A 95 -14.39 -5.19 37.07
N ASN A 96 -13.69 -4.76 36.02
CA ASN A 96 -12.77 -3.63 36.04
C ASN A 96 -13.46 -2.24 36.03
N ASN A 97 -14.79 -2.17 36.08
CA ASN A 97 -15.59 -0.92 36.10
C ASN A 97 -15.37 0.01 34.90
N PHE A 98 -15.19 -0.53 33.69
CA PHE A 98 -15.13 0.29 32.48
C PHE A 98 -16.41 1.12 32.30
N PRO A 99 -16.32 2.39 31.81
CA PRO A 99 -17.46 3.29 31.66
C PRO A 99 -18.30 2.97 30.41
N MET A 100 -18.74 1.72 30.31
CA MET A 100 -19.46 1.17 29.16
C MET A 100 -20.62 0.29 29.60
N ARG A 101 -21.67 0.24 28.78
CA ARG A 101 -22.80 -0.67 28.95
C ARG A 101 -22.56 -1.93 28.12
N PHE A 102 -22.36 -3.07 28.78
CA PHE A 102 -22.08 -4.35 28.14
C PHE A 102 -23.36 -5.13 27.90
N GLY A 103 -23.47 -5.79 26.74
CA GLY A 103 -24.59 -6.67 26.43
C GLY A 103 -24.23 -7.79 25.46
N VAL A 104 -25.11 -8.78 25.36
CA VAL A 104 -24.98 -9.90 24.43
C VAL A 104 -26.27 -10.13 23.65
N VAL A 105 -26.14 -10.58 22.41
CA VAL A 105 -27.22 -11.16 21.59
C VAL A 105 -26.78 -12.55 21.18
N LEU A 106 -27.58 -13.56 21.55
CA LEU A 106 -27.25 -14.96 21.33
C LEU A 106 -28.04 -15.49 20.12
N TYR A 107 -27.38 -16.24 19.24
CA TYR A 107 -28.02 -16.89 18.08
C TYR A 107 -27.45 -18.28 17.79
N SER A 108 -28.16 -19.09 17.00
CA SER A 108 -27.63 -20.35 16.46
C SER A 108 -27.21 -20.18 15.00
N SER A 109 -25.93 -20.44 14.71
CA SER A 109 -25.42 -20.42 13.34
C SER A 109 -26.03 -21.51 12.45
N LYS A 110 -26.32 -22.70 12.99
CA LYS A 110 -26.95 -23.79 12.23
C LYS A 110 -28.37 -23.46 11.82
N LEU A 111 -29.17 -22.88 12.73
CA LEU A 111 -30.53 -22.44 12.40
C LEU A 111 -30.53 -21.39 11.29
N ILE A 112 -29.60 -20.44 11.32
CA ILE A 112 -29.49 -19.41 10.28
C ILE A 112 -29.10 -20.02 8.93
N LYS A 113 -28.16 -20.98 8.89
CA LYS A 113 -27.82 -21.70 7.65
C LYS A 113 -29.01 -22.47 7.05
N HIS A 114 -29.87 -23.03 7.91
CA HIS A 114 -31.13 -23.65 7.47
C HIS A 114 -32.11 -22.63 6.89
N MET A 115 -32.24 -21.45 7.51
CA MET A 115 -33.09 -20.38 6.97
C MET A 115 -32.59 -19.85 5.63
N GLU A 116 -31.27 -19.76 5.44
CA GLU A 116 -30.67 -19.34 4.17
C GLU A 116 -30.86 -20.35 3.03
N THR A 117 -31.05 -21.63 3.31
CA THR A 117 -31.10 -22.70 2.28
C THR A 117 -32.48 -23.00 1.71
N SER A 118 -33.53 -22.32 2.19
CA SER A 118 -34.86 -22.29 1.54
C SER A 118 -35.51 -23.67 1.33
N ASN A 119 -35.28 -24.65 2.22
CA ASN A 119 -36.03 -25.92 2.21
C ASN A 119 -36.85 -26.03 3.50
N ALA A 120 -38.13 -25.64 3.44
CA ALA A 120 -39.04 -25.58 4.58
C ALA A 120 -39.46 -26.96 5.16
N ASP A 121 -39.02 -28.08 4.56
CA ASP A 121 -39.56 -29.42 4.86
C ASP A 121 -38.62 -30.37 5.63
N SER A 122 -37.42 -29.95 6.04
CA SER A 122 -36.56 -30.77 6.91
C SER A 122 -36.81 -30.47 8.39
N LYS A 123 -37.15 -31.50 9.19
CA LYS A 123 -37.28 -31.39 10.66
C LYS A 123 -36.06 -30.68 11.25
N ILE A 124 -36.28 -29.59 11.98
CA ILE A 124 -35.25 -28.85 12.69
C ILE A 124 -34.73 -29.74 13.83
N GLU A 125 -33.55 -30.34 13.67
CA GLU A 125 -32.84 -30.97 14.79
C GLU A 125 -32.42 -29.90 15.80
N GLU A 126 -32.56 -30.18 17.09
CA GLU A 126 -32.20 -29.22 18.15
C GLU A 126 -30.67 -29.04 18.21
N ASP A 127 -30.23 -27.79 18.03
CA ASP A 127 -28.82 -27.41 18.08
C ASP A 127 -28.37 -27.08 19.51
N ILE A 128 -27.09 -27.31 19.83
CA ILE A 128 -26.48 -27.02 21.14
C ILE A 128 -26.65 -25.54 21.47
N SER A 129 -26.46 -24.65 20.48
CA SER A 129 -26.65 -23.20 20.65
C SER A 129 -28.07 -22.84 21.08
N SER A 130 -29.10 -23.46 20.48
CA SER A 130 -30.49 -23.23 20.85
C SER A 130 -30.78 -23.68 22.28
N SER A 131 -30.19 -24.80 22.70
CA SER A 131 -30.27 -25.29 24.08
C SER A 131 -29.62 -24.31 25.07
N ILE A 132 -28.43 -23.77 24.77
CA ILE A 132 -27.77 -22.77 25.62
C ILE A 132 -28.60 -21.50 25.74
N ILE A 133 -29.17 -21.01 24.63
CA ILE A 133 -30.02 -19.80 24.62
C ILE A 133 -31.27 -20.01 25.49
N ARG A 134 -31.93 -21.16 25.37
CA ARG A 134 -33.08 -21.53 26.20
C ARG A 134 -32.72 -21.51 27.70
N LEU A 135 -31.61 -22.16 28.07
CA LEU A 135 -31.15 -22.21 29.46
C LEU A 135 -30.76 -20.82 29.98
N PHE A 136 -30.12 -19.99 29.15
CA PHE A 136 -29.75 -18.62 29.48
C PHE A 136 -30.98 -17.77 29.82
N ILE A 137 -32.03 -17.81 28.98
CA ILE A 137 -33.25 -17.03 29.18
C ILE A 137 -33.96 -17.48 30.47
N TYR A 138 -34.02 -18.79 30.73
CA TYR A 138 -34.58 -19.33 31.97
C TYR A 138 -33.83 -18.85 33.22
N ILE A 139 -32.49 -18.88 33.21
CA ILE A 139 -31.67 -18.40 34.34
C ILE A 139 -31.86 -16.90 34.53
N LYS A 140 -31.93 -16.13 33.45
CA LYS A 140 -32.14 -14.68 33.51
C LYS A 140 -33.47 -14.33 34.20
N GLU A 141 -34.56 -14.99 33.84
CA GLU A 141 -35.88 -14.71 34.41
C GLU A 141 -36.00 -15.13 35.89
N ASN A 142 -35.40 -16.26 36.28
CA ASN A 142 -35.57 -16.82 37.63
C ASN A 142 -34.47 -16.44 38.62
N HIS A 143 -33.24 -16.23 38.16
CA HIS A 143 -32.04 -16.04 39.00
C HIS A 143 -31.26 -14.74 38.72
N GLY A 144 -31.74 -13.92 37.77
CA GLY A 144 -31.17 -12.63 37.43
C GLY A 144 -30.07 -12.70 36.36
N ILE A 145 -29.74 -11.53 35.79
CA ILE A 145 -28.85 -11.41 34.63
C ILE A 145 -27.38 -11.79 34.94
N GLN A 146 -26.87 -11.45 36.12
CA GLN A 146 -25.50 -11.78 36.52
C GLN A 146 -25.28 -13.30 36.56
N ALA A 147 -26.29 -14.06 37.01
CA ALA A 147 -26.25 -15.52 37.02
C ALA A 147 -26.23 -16.10 35.59
N ALA A 148 -26.97 -15.47 34.67
CA ALA A 148 -27.03 -15.91 33.28
C ALA A 148 -25.68 -15.70 32.55
N PHE A 149 -24.97 -14.59 32.82
CA PHE A 149 -23.62 -14.38 32.30
C PHE A 149 -22.58 -15.31 32.95
N GLN A 150 -22.70 -15.58 34.26
CA GLN A 150 -21.86 -16.58 34.94
C GLN A 150 -22.04 -17.98 34.34
N PHE A 151 -23.27 -18.36 33.97
CA PHE A 151 -23.53 -19.61 33.27
C PHE A 151 -22.73 -19.72 31.96
N LEU A 152 -22.71 -18.67 31.14
CA LEU A 152 -21.93 -18.67 29.89
C LEU A 152 -20.41 -18.77 30.15
N SER A 153 -19.89 -18.09 31.17
CA SER A 153 -18.46 -18.20 31.56
C SER A 153 -18.11 -19.61 32.09
N ASN A 154 -19.00 -20.23 32.87
CA ASN A 154 -18.79 -21.59 33.39
C ASN A 154 -18.77 -22.64 32.27
N ILE A 155 -19.52 -22.44 31.17
CA ILE A 155 -19.42 -23.30 29.97
C ILE A 155 -17.98 -23.28 29.42
N ASN A 156 -17.37 -22.10 29.31
CA ASN A 156 -15.99 -22.00 28.81
C ASN A 156 -14.98 -22.62 29.78
N LYS A 157 -15.15 -22.43 31.09
CA LYS A 157 -14.28 -23.04 32.12
C LYS A 157 -14.31 -24.56 32.06
N LEU A 158 -15.50 -25.16 32.05
CA LEU A 158 -15.64 -26.62 31.99
C LEU A 158 -15.11 -27.20 30.67
N ARG A 159 -15.20 -26.47 29.56
CA ARG A 159 -14.57 -26.83 28.28
C ARG A 159 -13.04 -26.81 28.37
N VAL A 160 -12.45 -25.81 29.02
CA VAL A 160 -10.98 -25.70 29.14
C VAL A 160 -10.42 -26.74 30.14
N GLU A 161 -11.21 -27.13 31.15
CA GLU A 161 -10.82 -28.14 32.14
C GLU A 161 -10.95 -29.58 31.62
N SER A 162 -11.71 -29.80 30.55
CA SER A 162 -11.89 -31.11 29.90
C SER A 162 -10.90 -31.27 28.73
N ASP A 163 -9.80 -31.98 29.02
CA ASP A 163 -8.69 -32.31 28.12
C ASP A 163 -7.87 -31.14 27.55
N GLY A 164 -6.53 -31.25 27.66
CA GLY A 164 -5.56 -30.15 27.53
C GLY A 164 -5.32 -29.58 26.13
N THR A 165 -6.30 -29.66 25.21
CA THR A 165 -6.25 -29.09 23.86
C THR A 165 -7.34 -28.03 23.68
N ALA A 166 -6.95 -26.77 23.48
CA ALA A 166 -7.86 -25.62 23.35
C ALA A 166 -8.82 -25.68 22.12
N ASP A 167 -8.73 -26.72 21.30
CA ASP A 167 -9.38 -26.91 20.00
C ASP A 167 -10.57 -27.90 20.02
N ASP A 168 -10.91 -28.48 21.19
CA ASP A 168 -12.00 -29.46 21.28
C ASP A 168 -13.39 -28.81 21.21
N ALA A 169 -14.29 -29.49 20.48
CA ALA A 169 -15.65 -29.01 20.19
C ALA A 169 -16.56 -29.07 21.43
N LEU A 170 -17.42 -28.06 21.60
CA LEU A 170 -18.33 -28.00 22.74
C LEU A 170 -19.35 -29.16 22.73
N GLU A 171 -19.26 -30.05 23.71
CA GLU A 171 -20.25 -31.10 23.94
C GLU A 171 -21.38 -30.70 24.92
N MET A 172 -22.53 -31.39 24.82
CA MET A 172 -23.70 -31.15 25.67
C MET A 172 -23.44 -31.36 27.16
N HIS A 173 -22.54 -32.26 27.54
CA HIS A 173 -22.26 -32.55 28.94
C HIS A 173 -21.60 -31.35 29.67
N HIS A 174 -20.83 -30.52 28.97
CA HIS A 174 -20.30 -29.26 29.49
C HIS A 174 -21.41 -28.25 29.79
N VAL A 175 -22.41 -28.17 28.91
CA VAL A 175 -23.56 -27.25 29.05
C VAL A 175 -24.43 -27.66 30.24
N GLU A 176 -24.70 -28.96 30.37
CA GLU A 176 -25.44 -29.51 31.51
C GLU A 176 -24.66 -29.29 32.82
N GLY A 177 -23.34 -29.55 32.83
CA GLY A 177 -22.46 -29.29 33.97
C GLY A 177 -22.49 -27.82 34.41
N ALA A 178 -22.34 -26.88 33.48
CA ALA A 178 -22.36 -25.45 33.75
C ALA A 178 -23.72 -24.98 34.29
N PHE A 179 -24.82 -25.54 33.79
CA PHE A 179 -26.16 -25.26 34.29
C PHE A 179 -26.31 -25.74 35.74
N VAL A 180 -25.85 -26.96 36.03
CA VAL A 180 -25.89 -27.54 37.37
C VAL A 180 -25.07 -26.69 38.35
N GLU A 181 -23.82 -26.33 38.01
CA GLU A 181 -22.96 -25.51 38.88
C GLU A 181 -23.55 -24.12 39.18
N THR A 182 -24.17 -23.48 38.17
CA THR A 182 -24.72 -22.13 38.32
C THR A 182 -26.01 -22.10 39.15
N VAL A 183 -26.83 -23.16 39.05
CA VAL A 183 -28.15 -23.25 39.69
C VAL A 183 -28.10 -23.94 41.07
N LEU A 184 -27.16 -24.87 41.28
CA LEU A 184 -26.92 -25.59 42.55
C LEU A 184 -26.97 -24.71 43.80
N PRO A 185 -26.26 -23.55 43.87
CA PRO A 185 -26.26 -22.72 45.08
C PRO A 185 -27.58 -21.98 45.31
N LYS A 186 -28.51 -21.94 44.34
CA LYS A 186 -29.71 -21.08 44.37
C LYS A 186 -31.03 -21.84 44.46
N VAL A 187 -31.04 -23.17 44.32
CA VAL A 187 -32.27 -23.97 44.20
C VAL A 187 -32.31 -25.14 45.19
N LYS A 188 -33.49 -25.45 45.72
CA LYS A 188 -33.74 -26.55 46.69
C LYS A 188 -34.07 -27.91 46.03
N SER A 189 -34.42 -27.92 44.75
CA SER A 189 -34.76 -29.11 43.95
C SER A 189 -33.60 -29.55 43.04
N PRO A 190 -33.51 -30.84 42.68
CA PRO A 190 -32.45 -31.35 41.81
C PRO A 190 -32.50 -30.68 40.41
N PRO A 191 -31.39 -30.07 39.94
CA PRO A 191 -31.33 -29.37 38.64
C PRO A 191 -31.70 -30.24 37.42
N GLN A 192 -31.44 -31.55 37.48
CA GLN A 192 -31.77 -32.50 36.41
C GLN A 192 -33.28 -32.59 36.14
N GLY A 193 -34.11 -32.41 37.17
CA GLY A 193 -35.57 -32.38 37.01
C GLY A 193 -36.10 -31.08 36.38
N ILE A 194 -35.28 -30.03 36.34
CA ILE A 194 -35.59 -28.74 35.71
C ILE A 194 -35.23 -28.80 34.22
N LEU A 195 -34.08 -29.39 33.87
CA LEU A 195 -33.67 -29.63 32.48
C LEU A 195 -34.73 -30.41 31.69
N LEU A 196 -35.24 -31.52 32.24
CA LEU A 196 -36.29 -32.34 31.62
C LEU A 196 -37.65 -31.62 31.45
N LYS A 197 -37.92 -30.58 32.25
CA LYS A 197 -39.12 -29.74 32.09
C LYS A 197 -38.92 -28.71 30.99
N LEU A 198 -37.73 -28.10 30.92
CA LEU A 198 -37.37 -27.10 29.91
C LEU A 198 -37.27 -27.69 28.50
N GLU A 199 -36.92 -28.97 28.37
CA GLU A 199 -36.98 -29.70 27.09
C GLU A 199 -38.40 -29.76 26.50
N LYS A 200 -39.43 -29.76 27.35
CA LYS A 200 -40.84 -29.86 26.94
C LYS A 200 -41.53 -28.51 26.78
N GLU A 201 -40.88 -27.42 27.18
CA GLU A 201 -41.47 -26.09 27.22
C GLU A 201 -41.25 -25.35 25.89
N GLN A 202 -42.35 -24.95 25.23
CA GLN A 202 -42.31 -24.33 23.90
C GLN A 202 -41.97 -22.83 23.92
N THR A 203 -42.32 -22.11 24.98
CA THR A 203 -42.16 -20.65 25.07
C THR A 203 -40.71 -20.21 24.90
N TYR A 204 -39.78 -20.83 25.61
CA TYR A 204 -38.35 -20.49 25.51
C TYR A 204 -37.72 -20.95 24.19
N LYS A 205 -38.31 -21.95 23.53
CA LYS A 205 -37.89 -22.40 22.20
C LYS A 205 -38.25 -21.36 21.14
N GLU A 206 -39.44 -20.79 21.22
CA GLU A 206 -39.88 -19.70 20.33
C GLU A 206 -38.97 -18.47 20.50
N LEU A 207 -38.68 -18.05 21.75
CA LEU A 207 -37.76 -16.93 22.02
C LEU A 207 -36.34 -17.18 21.47
N SER A 208 -35.83 -18.42 21.54
CA SER A 208 -34.54 -18.78 20.94
C SER A 208 -34.55 -18.65 19.40
N GLN A 209 -35.65 -19.04 18.77
CA GLN A 209 -35.85 -18.90 17.32
C GLN A 209 -36.00 -17.44 16.91
N GLU A 210 -36.76 -16.64 17.67
CA GLU A 210 -36.91 -15.20 17.45
C GLU A 210 -35.58 -14.45 17.58
N SER A 211 -34.75 -14.79 18.57
CA SER A 211 -33.39 -14.24 18.72
C SER A 211 -32.52 -14.54 17.49
N SER A 212 -32.57 -15.77 17.00
CA SER A 212 -31.81 -16.18 15.80
C SER A 212 -32.34 -15.49 14.54
N MET A 213 -33.66 -15.34 14.41
CA MET A 213 -34.30 -14.60 13.31
C MET A 213 -33.95 -13.11 13.34
N PHE A 214 -33.82 -12.52 14.53
CA PHE A 214 -33.40 -11.13 14.69
C PHE A 214 -31.98 -10.93 14.18
N VAL A 215 -31.02 -11.77 14.59
CA VAL A 215 -29.63 -11.71 14.09
C VAL A 215 -29.55 -11.98 12.58
N PHE A 216 -30.38 -12.88 12.06
CA PHE A 216 -30.49 -13.14 10.62
C PHE A 216 -30.94 -11.90 9.83
N LYS A 217 -31.95 -11.18 10.32
CA LYS A 217 -32.41 -9.92 9.71
C LYS A 217 -31.31 -8.85 9.72
N LEU A 218 -30.57 -8.74 10.84
CA LEU A 218 -29.43 -7.85 10.97
C LEU A 218 -28.26 -8.22 10.04
N GLY A 219 -28.16 -9.47 9.54
CA GLY A 219 -27.09 -9.91 8.64
C GLY A 219 -25.72 -10.12 9.30
N LEU A 220 -25.66 -10.07 10.63
CA LEU A 220 -24.40 -10.14 11.40
C LEU A 220 -23.91 -11.58 11.66
N ALA A 221 -24.73 -12.60 11.35
CA ALA A 221 -24.36 -14.00 11.48
C ALA A 221 -23.15 -14.42 10.62
N LYS A 222 -22.90 -13.72 9.50
CA LYS A 222 -21.80 -14.03 8.57
C LYS A 222 -20.41 -13.69 9.12
N LEU A 223 -20.33 -12.83 10.13
CA LEU A 223 -19.05 -12.35 10.69
C LEU A 223 -18.45 -13.28 11.77
N GLN A 224 -19.11 -14.40 12.11
CA GLN A 224 -18.62 -15.41 13.06
C GLN A 224 -17.99 -14.80 14.33
N CYS A 225 -18.79 -14.05 15.14
CA CYS A 225 -18.43 -13.33 16.39
C CYS A 225 -18.05 -11.86 16.12
N CYS A 226 -18.97 -10.93 16.42
CA CYS A 226 -18.72 -9.50 16.22
C CYS A 226 -19.21 -8.65 17.41
N LEU A 227 -18.61 -7.48 17.57
CA LEU A 227 -18.89 -6.54 18.65
C LEU A 227 -19.49 -5.24 18.08
N LEU A 228 -20.55 -4.73 18.71
CA LEU A 228 -21.18 -3.47 18.34
C LEU A 228 -20.85 -2.36 19.35
N MET A 229 -20.19 -1.29 18.90
CA MET A 229 -19.97 -0.06 19.67
C MET A 229 -20.97 1.02 19.25
N ASN A 230 -21.99 1.31 20.05
CA ASN A 230 -23.06 2.26 19.68
C ASN A 230 -23.62 2.00 18.26
N GLY A 231 -23.64 0.73 17.83
CA GLY A 231 -24.07 0.27 16.51
C GLY A 231 -22.96 0.07 15.48
N LEU A 232 -21.73 0.56 15.72
CA LEU A 232 -20.59 0.32 14.84
C LEU A 232 -20.11 -1.12 14.95
N VAL A 233 -19.95 -1.79 13.82
CA VAL A 233 -19.50 -3.19 13.78
C VAL A 233 -17.97 -3.25 13.87
N LEU A 234 -17.48 -4.00 14.85
CA LEU A 234 -16.07 -4.22 15.15
C LEU A 234 -15.79 -5.71 15.29
N ASP A 235 -14.52 -6.08 15.12
CA ASP A 235 -14.04 -7.40 15.51
C ASP A 235 -14.04 -7.54 17.04
N SER A 236 -14.22 -8.78 17.53
CA SER A 236 -14.28 -9.11 18.95
C SER A 236 -12.91 -9.07 19.64
N ASN A 237 -12.24 -7.92 19.62
CA ASN A 237 -10.95 -7.69 20.29
C ASN A 237 -11.04 -6.50 21.28
N GLU A 238 -10.37 -6.62 22.42
CA GLU A 238 -10.32 -5.58 23.46
C GLU A 238 -9.69 -4.29 22.93
N GLU A 239 -8.60 -4.38 22.17
CA GLU A 239 -7.93 -3.19 21.59
C GLU A 239 -8.85 -2.45 20.62
N ALA A 240 -9.61 -3.18 19.79
CA ALA A 240 -10.56 -2.60 18.85
C ALA A 240 -11.71 -1.87 19.58
N LEU A 241 -12.22 -2.46 20.67
CA LEU A 241 -13.24 -1.85 21.53
C LEU A 241 -12.75 -0.53 22.13
N ILE A 242 -11.56 -0.52 22.72
CA ILE A 242 -10.99 0.67 23.38
C ILE A 242 -10.68 1.77 22.36
N ASN A 243 -10.10 1.41 21.21
CA ASN A 243 -9.82 2.37 20.14
C ASN A 243 -11.11 2.99 19.61
N SER A 244 -12.15 2.19 19.36
CA SER A 244 -13.44 2.70 18.90
C SER A 244 -14.12 3.61 19.91
N MET A 245 -13.98 3.34 21.22
CA MET A 245 -14.50 4.22 22.26
C MET A 245 -13.78 5.58 22.24
N ASN A 246 -12.46 5.57 22.06
CA ASN A 246 -11.67 6.80 21.94
C ASN A 246 -12.03 7.59 20.67
N ASP A 247 -12.37 6.91 19.58
CA ASP A 247 -12.79 7.54 18.32
C ASP A 247 -14.21 8.14 18.39
N GLU A 248 -15.13 7.51 19.12
CA GLU A 248 -16.50 8.01 19.31
C GLU A 248 -16.56 9.17 20.32
N LEU A 249 -15.60 9.26 21.25
CA LEU A 249 -15.58 10.26 22.32
C LEU A 249 -15.58 11.71 21.78
N PRO A 250 -14.73 12.12 20.81
CA PRO A 250 -14.77 13.45 20.21
C PRO A 250 -16.14 13.83 19.63
N ARG A 251 -16.81 12.89 18.96
CA ARG A 251 -18.15 13.12 18.40
C ARG A 251 -19.18 13.38 19.51
N ILE A 252 -19.14 12.60 20.58
CA ILE A 252 -20.03 12.81 21.73
C ILE A 252 -19.72 14.16 22.41
N GLN A 253 -18.43 14.50 22.60
CA GLN A 253 -18.01 15.78 23.17
C GLN A 253 -18.51 16.97 22.35
N GLU A 254 -18.38 16.93 21.02
CA GLU A 254 -18.90 17.96 20.12
C GLU A 254 -20.41 18.11 20.26
N GLN A 255 -21.16 17.01 20.27
CA GLN A 255 -22.61 17.02 20.40
C GLN A 255 -23.08 17.51 21.77
N VAL A 256 -22.33 17.24 22.84
CA VAL A 256 -22.57 17.79 24.18
C VAL A 256 -22.26 19.29 24.21
N TYR A 257 -21.16 19.72 23.57
CA TYR A 257 -20.76 21.13 23.50
C TYR A 257 -21.82 22.01 22.81
N TYR A 258 -22.38 21.54 21.68
CA TYR A 258 -23.47 22.23 20.99
C TYR A 258 -24.85 22.05 21.65
N GLY A 259 -24.94 21.30 22.75
CA GLY A 259 -26.18 21.06 23.48
C GLY A 259 -27.16 20.10 22.80
N HIS A 260 -26.72 19.38 21.78
CA HIS A 260 -27.53 18.35 21.10
C HIS A 260 -27.64 17.05 21.90
N ILE A 261 -26.74 16.80 22.86
CA ILE A 261 -26.85 15.72 23.86
C ILE A 261 -26.94 16.37 25.23
N ASN A 262 -28.01 16.06 25.96
CA ASN A 262 -28.24 16.51 27.33
C ASN A 262 -28.56 15.31 28.24
N SER A 263 -28.77 15.55 29.54
CA SER A 263 -29.01 14.47 30.52
C SER A 263 -30.26 13.62 30.24
N GLN A 264 -31.23 14.16 29.50
CA GLN A 264 -32.48 13.47 29.13
C GLN A 264 -32.36 12.71 27.80
N THR A 265 -31.28 12.90 27.05
CA THR A 265 -31.09 12.27 25.74
C THR A 265 -30.61 10.84 25.93
N ASP A 266 -31.25 9.88 25.25
CA ASP A 266 -30.67 8.54 25.03
C ASP A 266 -29.68 8.62 23.85
N VAL A 267 -28.41 8.40 24.14
CA VAL A 267 -27.32 8.53 23.17
C VAL A 267 -27.41 7.45 22.09
N LEU A 268 -27.80 6.23 22.47
CA LEU A 268 -27.91 5.10 21.53
C LEU A 268 -29.03 5.36 20.53
N ASP A 269 -30.21 5.73 21.03
CA ASP A 269 -31.37 6.02 20.18
C ASP A 269 -31.07 7.14 19.19
N LYS A 270 -30.43 8.21 19.66
CA LYS A 270 -30.05 9.32 18.79
C LYS A 270 -29.10 8.88 17.66
N PHE A 271 -28.04 8.15 18.00
CA PHE A 271 -27.03 7.73 17.01
C PHE A 271 -27.60 6.76 15.97
N LEU A 272 -28.47 5.85 16.41
CA LEU A 272 -29.14 4.90 15.52
C LEU A 272 -30.24 5.57 14.67
N LEU A 273 -30.92 6.60 15.16
CA LEU A 273 -31.86 7.38 14.34
C LEU A 273 -31.14 8.21 13.26
N GLU A 274 -29.98 8.77 13.59
CA GLU A 274 -29.18 9.57 12.63
C GLU A 274 -28.54 8.70 11.55
N SER A 275 -28.02 7.53 11.90
CA SER A 275 -27.12 6.75 11.03
C SER A 275 -27.29 5.23 11.07
N GLY A 276 -28.32 4.72 11.75
CA GLY A 276 -28.62 3.30 11.85
C GLY A 276 -29.16 2.71 10.55
N THR A 277 -28.65 1.54 10.20
CA THR A 277 -29.12 0.67 9.13
C THR A 277 -29.73 -0.59 9.73
N THR A 278 -30.81 -1.09 9.15
CA THR A 278 -31.54 -2.27 9.69
C THR A 278 -30.86 -3.60 9.37
N ARG A 279 -29.85 -3.58 8.50
CA ARG A 279 -29.11 -4.76 8.05
C ARG A 279 -27.66 -4.40 7.76
N TYR A 280 -26.78 -5.35 8.02
CA TYR A 280 -25.37 -5.30 7.74
C TYR A 280 -24.99 -6.42 6.79
N ASN A 281 -24.33 -6.07 5.70
CA ASN A 281 -23.75 -7.06 4.80
C ASN A 281 -22.29 -6.69 4.57
N PRO A 282 -21.33 -7.53 4.98
CA PRO A 282 -19.90 -7.24 4.81
C PRO A 282 -19.53 -6.95 3.36
N GLN A 283 -20.15 -7.59 2.37
CA GLN A 283 -19.83 -7.35 0.95
C GLN A 283 -20.25 -5.95 0.47
N ILE A 284 -21.25 -5.36 1.11
CA ILE A 284 -21.76 -4.02 0.81
C ILE A 284 -21.09 -2.97 1.70
N ILE A 285 -20.80 -3.27 2.96
CA ILE A 285 -20.35 -2.27 3.94
C ILE A 285 -18.84 -2.35 4.21
N ALA A 286 -18.30 -3.55 4.42
CA ALA A 286 -16.91 -3.77 4.87
C ALA A 286 -15.93 -4.21 3.77
N GLY A 287 -16.43 -4.58 2.59
CA GLY A 287 -15.66 -5.14 1.48
C GLY A 287 -14.81 -4.10 0.74
N GLY A 288 -13.75 -3.59 1.37
CA GLY A 288 -12.79 -2.69 0.75
C GLY A 288 -13.40 -1.45 0.07
N LYS A 289 -12.66 -0.82 -0.85
CA LYS A 289 -13.23 0.23 -1.70
C LYS A 289 -14.23 -0.39 -2.69
N PRO A 290 -15.50 0.05 -2.70
CA PRO A 290 -16.48 -0.49 -3.65
C PRO A 290 -16.06 -0.23 -5.09
N ARG A 291 -16.27 -1.23 -5.96
CA ARG A 291 -15.97 -1.12 -7.39
C ARG A 291 -17.08 -0.36 -8.09
N PHE A 292 -16.76 0.80 -8.67
CA PHE A 292 -17.67 1.57 -9.51
C PHE A 292 -17.31 1.49 -10.99
N THR A 293 -18.30 1.56 -11.86
CA THR A 293 -18.14 1.60 -13.32
C THR A 293 -19.18 2.56 -13.92
N SER A 294 -18.75 3.39 -14.87
CA SER A 294 -19.64 4.32 -15.58
C SER A 294 -20.47 3.58 -16.61
N LEU A 295 -21.79 3.63 -16.41
CA LEU A 295 -22.77 3.04 -17.33
C LEU A 295 -22.99 3.91 -18.58
N CYS A 296 -22.58 5.18 -18.53
CA CYS A 296 -22.74 6.14 -19.64
C CYS A 296 -21.92 5.77 -20.88
N THR A 297 -20.76 5.12 -20.69
CA THR A 297 -19.85 4.72 -21.78
C THR A 297 -20.49 3.76 -22.79
N SER A 298 -21.50 2.98 -22.37
CA SER A 298 -22.28 2.07 -23.24
C SER A 298 -23.19 2.79 -24.23
N VAL A 299 -23.72 3.96 -23.86
CA VAL A 299 -24.71 4.69 -24.66
C VAL A 299 -24.05 5.53 -25.75
N VAL A 300 -22.87 6.08 -25.46
CA VAL A 300 -22.11 6.93 -26.40
C VAL A 300 -21.54 6.11 -27.58
N GLY A 301 -21.35 4.80 -27.41
CA GLY A 301 -20.86 3.89 -28.46
C GLY A 301 -21.90 3.46 -29.51
N GLY A 302 -23.16 3.89 -29.41
CA GLY A 302 -24.20 3.66 -30.43
C GLY A 302 -24.87 2.27 -30.42
N GLU A 303 -24.33 1.28 -29.71
CA GLU A 303 -24.92 -0.07 -29.56
C GLU A 303 -25.15 -0.42 -28.06
N GLY A 304 -25.84 0.45 -27.33
CA GLY A 304 -26.01 0.30 -25.88
C GLY A 304 -27.10 -0.70 -25.50
N VAL A 305 -26.72 -1.87 -24.95
CA VAL A 305 -27.63 -2.87 -24.33
C VAL A 305 -28.58 -2.22 -23.31
N LEU A 306 -28.15 -1.17 -22.61
CA LEU A 306 -28.94 -0.48 -21.59
C LEU A 306 -30.18 0.25 -22.14
N ASN A 307 -30.21 0.62 -23.42
CA ASN A 307 -31.38 1.28 -24.02
C ASN A 307 -32.54 0.30 -24.23
N ASP A 308 -32.22 -0.99 -24.41
CA ASP A 308 -33.19 -2.05 -24.70
C ASP A 308 -33.82 -2.65 -23.42
N ILE A 309 -33.34 -2.25 -22.22
CA ILE A 309 -33.79 -2.81 -20.95
C ILE A 309 -35.18 -2.29 -20.59
N SER A 310 -36.06 -3.24 -20.24
CA SER A 310 -37.33 -2.98 -19.57
C SER A 310 -37.16 -3.17 -18.06
N TYR A 311 -37.71 -2.23 -17.28
CA TYR A 311 -37.57 -2.21 -15.83
C TYR A 311 -38.85 -2.70 -15.15
N LEU A 312 -38.68 -3.40 -14.04
CA LEU A 312 -39.74 -3.79 -13.11
C LEU A 312 -39.85 -2.77 -11.97
N HIS A 313 -41.08 -2.58 -11.51
CA HIS A 313 -41.45 -1.58 -10.52
C HIS A 313 -42.35 -2.21 -9.45
N SER A 314 -42.31 -1.65 -8.24
CA SER A 314 -43.29 -1.96 -7.20
C SER A 314 -44.70 -1.54 -7.68
N PRO A 315 -45.76 -2.29 -7.31
CA PRO A 315 -47.10 -2.04 -7.83
C PRO A 315 -47.56 -0.58 -7.62
N LYS A 316 -48.12 0.03 -8.67
CA LYS A 316 -48.62 1.43 -8.70
C LYS A 316 -47.56 2.54 -8.66
N THR A 317 -46.27 2.23 -8.78
CA THR A 317 -45.19 3.24 -8.66
C THR A 317 -44.43 3.51 -9.96
N VAL A 318 -45.00 3.15 -11.12
CA VAL A 318 -44.32 3.26 -12.43
C VAL A 318 -44.06 4.71 -12.84
N ASP A 319 -45.00 5.60 -12.54
CA ASP A 319 -44.91 7.02 -12.90
C ASP A 319 -44.03 7.83 -11.93
N ASP A 320 -43.64 7.24 -10.80
CA ASP A 320 -42.79 7.89 -9.81
C ASP A 320 -41.32 7.90 -10.26
N LEU A 321 -40.59 8.96 -9.89
CA LEU A 321 -39.15 9.06 -10.13
C LEU A 321 -38.40 7.97 -9.33
N LYS A 322 -37.55 7.20 -10.02
CA LYS A 322 -36.73 6.13 -9.43
C LYS A 322 -35.25 6.50 -9.44
N PRO A 323 -34.75 7.24 -8.43
CA PRO A 323 -33.35 7.66 -8.38
C PRO A 323 -32.38 6.48 -8.31
N VAL A 324 -32.79 5.34 -7.76
CA VAL A 324 -31.99 4.11 -7.67
C VAL A 324 -32.41 3.11 -8.74
N THR A 325 -31.44 2.54 -9.44
CA THR A 325 -31.62 1.47 -10.44
C THR A 325 -30.70 0.30 -10.09
N HIS A 326 -31.30 -0.85 -9.82
CA HIS A 326 -30.61 -2.13 -9.66
C HIS A 326 -30.62 -2.87 -11.00
N LEU A 327 -29.45 -3.17 -11.56
CA LEU A 327 -29.28 -4.04 -12.72
C LEU A 327 -28.73 -5.39 -12.24
N LEU A 328 -29.48 -6.46 -12.45
CA LEU A 328 -29.12 -7.81 -12.02
C LEU A 328 -28.49 -8.57 -13.19
N ALA A 329 -27.22 -8.92 -13.09
CA ALA A 329 -26.62 -9.91 -13.97
C ALA A 329 -26.98 -11.30 -13.45
N VAL A 330 -27.81 -12.04 -14.20
CA VAL A 330 -28.35 -13.33 -13.77
C VAL A 330 -27.99 -14.42 -14.77
N ASP A 331 -27.30 -15.45 -14.31
CA ASP A 331 -27.15 -16.71 -15.04
C ASP A 331 -28.37 -17.61 -14.80
N VAL A 332 -29.22 -17.72 -15.82
CA VAL A 332 -30.47 -18.52 -15.78
C VAL A 332 -30.17 -20.02 -15.63
N ALA A 333 -28.98 -20.47 -16.05
CA ALA A 333 -28.57 -21.86 -15.88
C ALA A 333 -28.07 -22.16 -14.46
N SER A 334 -27.96 -21.15 -13.59
CA SER A 334 -27.47 -21.30 -12.22
C SER A 334 -28.62 -21.19 -11.22
N LYS A 335 -28.73 -22.16 -10.30
CA LYS A 335 -29.67 -22.09 -9.16
C LYS A 335 -29.49 -20.81 -8.32
N LYS A 336 -28.27 -20.30 -8.22
CA LYS A 336 -27.98 -19.04 -7.51
C LYS A 336 -28.47 -17.82 -8.29
N GLY A 337 -28.40 -17.84 -9.62
CA GLY A 337 -28.94 -16.78 -10.47
C GLY A 337 -30.45 -16.69 -10.35
N MET A 338 -31.14 -17.83 -10.41
CA MET A 338 -32.58 -17.89 -10.21
C MET A 338 -33.01 -17.47 -8.80
N LYS A 339 -32.26 -17.88 -7.77
CA LYS A 339 -32.47 -17.39 -6.39
C LYS A 339 -32.30 -15.87 -6.29
N LEU A 340 -31.28 -15.29 -6.91
CA LEU A 340 -31.08 -13.84 -6.94
C LEU A 340 -32.25 -13.12 -7.61
N LEU A 341 -32.81 -13.71 -8.67
CA LEU A 341 -34.00 -13.19 -9.35
C LEU A 341 -35.24 -13.23 -8.43
N HIS A 342 -35.47 -14.33 -7.71
CA HIS A 342 -36.55 -14.43 -6.71
C HIS A 342 -36.44 -13.36 -5.62
N GLU A 343 -35.26 -13.20 -5.03
CA GLU A 343 -35.02 -12.19 -3.99
C GLU A 343 -35.26 -10.77 -4.50
N ALA A 344 -34.97 -10.50 -5.77
CA ALA A 344 -35.26 -9.21 -6.40
C ALA A 344 -36.77 -8.99 -6.64
N LEU A 345 -37.52 -10.04 -6.96
CA LEU A 345 -38.98 -9.97 -7.06
C LEU A 345 -39.59 -9.72 -5.67
N TYR A 346 -39.13 -10.42 -4.63
CA TYR A 346 -39.57 -10.18 -3.25
C TYR A 346 -39.25 -8.77 -2.78
N TYR A 347 -38.08 -8.23 -3.12
CA TYR A 347 -37.74 -6.83 -2.86
C TYR A 347 -38.76 -5.84 -3.47
N LEU A 348 -39.19 -6.05 -4.71
CA LEU A 348 -40.22 -5.21 -5.33
C LEU A 348 -41.62 -5.44 -4.71
N MET A 349 -41.92 -6.67 -4.28
CA MET A 349 -43.18 -7.01 -3.60
C MET A 349 -43.27 -6.40 -2.18
N GLU A 350 -42.14 -6.25 -1.48
CA GLU A 350 -42.04 -5.55 -0.20
C GLU A 350 -42.34 -4.04 -0.31
N GLY A 351 -42.30 -3.48 -1.53
CA GLY A 351 -42.83 -2.14 -1.84
C GLY A 351 -41.80 -1.01 -1.81
N SER A 352 -40.69 -1.14 -2.55
CA SER A 352 -39.74 -0.02 -2.73
C SER A 352 -40.34 1.11 -3.57
N ASN A 353 -40.31 2.34 -3.04
CA ASN A 353 -40.78 3.53 -3.73
C ASN A 353 -39.66 4.28 -4.48
N GLY A 354 -38.40 4.09 -4.10
CA GLY A 354 -37.25 4.84 -4.64
C GLY A 354 -36.44 4.09 -5.71
N ALA A 355 -36.71 2.81 -5.94
CA ALA A 355 -35.92 1.99 -6.85
C ALA A 355 -36.73 1.30 -7.96
N ARG A 356 -36.01 0.85 -8.99
CA ARG A 356 -36.46 -0.05 -10.04
C ARG A 356 -35.42 -1.13 -10.32
N VAL A 357 -35.86 -2.26 -10.83
CA VAL A 357 -35.00 -3.42 -11.12
C VAL A 357 -34.99 -3.71 -12.62
N GLY A 358 -33.81 -3.80 -13.23
CA GLY A 358 -33.60 -4.34 -14.57
C GLY A 358 -32.81 -5.64 -14.49
N VAL A 359 -33.06 -6.56 -15.42
CA VAL A 359 -32.38 -7.87 -15.46
C VAL A 359 -31.58 -8.01 -16.74
N LEU A 360 -30.33 -8.41 -16.60
CA LEU A 360 -29.38 -8.71 -17.66
C LEU A 360 -29.11 -10.22 -17.62
N PHE A 361 -29.79 -10.96 -18.48
CA PHE A 361 -29.59 -12.39 -18.55
C PHE A 361 -28.26 -12.73 -19.23
N SER A 362 -27.51 -13.62 -18.59
CA SER A 362 -26.30 -14.23 -19.13
C SER A 362 -26.54 -15.73 -19.28
N VAL A 363 -26.02 -16.33 -20.35
CA VAL A 363 -26.15 -17.78 -20.53
C VAL A 363 -24.84 -18.34 -21.09
N ASN A 364 -24.36 -19.45 -20.52
CA ASN A 364 -23.20 -20.17 -21.04
C ASN A 364 -23.47 -20.75 -22.44
N ARG A 365 -22.41 -21.00 -23.21
CA ARG A 365 -22.47 -21.44 -24.63
C ARG A 365 -23.28 -22.74 -24.89
N GLY A 366 -23.67 -23.47 -23.84
CA GLY A 366 -24.49 -24.70 -23.90
C GLY A 366 -25.96 -24.54 -23.47
N ALA A 367 -26.53 -23.33 -23.52
CA ALA A 367 -27.91 -23.03 -23.10
C ALA A 367 -28.99 -23.95 -23.72
N ASP A 368 -29.83 -24.54 -22.87
CA ASP A 368 -31.03 -25.27 -23.29
C ASP A 368 -32.10 -24.32 -23.85
N LEU A 369 -32.93 -24.84 -24.76
CA LEU A 369 -34.02 -24.06 -25.39
C LEU A 369 -35.00 -23.49 -24.35
N SER A 370 -35.22 -24.22 -23.24
CA SER A 370 -36.10 -23.82 -22.14
C SER A 370 -35.59 -22.57 -21.39
N SER A 371 -34.29 -22.42 -21.18
CA SER A 371 -33.72 -21.22 -20.56
C SER A 371 -33.91 -19.99 -21.44
N LEU A 372 -33.79 -20.16 -22.76
CA LEU A 372 -34.01 -19.06 -23.73
C LEU A 372 -35.49 -18.66 -23.76
N LEU A 373 -36.41 -19.63 -23.71
CA LEU A 373 -37.85 -19.36 -23.64
C LEU A 373 -38.24 -18.64 -22.34
N PHE A 374 -37.65 -19.02 -21.20
CA PHE A 374 -37.88 -18.33 -19.94
C PHE A 374 -37.46 -16.86 -20.01
N VAL A 375 -36.28 -16.57 -20.59
CA VAL A 375 -35.79 -15.20 -20.78
C VAL A 375 -36.74 -14.38 -21.67
N GLU A 376 -37.20 -14.96 -22.79
CA GLU A 376 -38.16 -14.29 -23.68
C GLU A 376 -39.48 -13.97 -22.95
N VAL A 377 -40.03 -14.93 -22.18
CA VAL A 377 -41.23 -14.69 -21.36
C VAL A 377 -41.00 -13.52 -20.40
N PHE A 378 -39.86 -13.49 -19.71
CA PHE A 378 -39.53 -12.44 -18.76
C PHE A 378 -39.43 -11.06 -19.44
N GLU A 379 -38.73 -10.96 -20.58
CA GLU A 379 -38.58 -9.71 -21.34
C GLU A 379 -39.93 -9.18 -21.87
N ILE A 380 -40.80 -10.08 -22.37
CA ILE A 380 -42.17 -9.74 -22.78
C ILE A 380 -42.97 -9.22 -21.59
N THR A 381 -42.92 -9.91 -20.45
CA THR A 381 -43.66 -9.50 -19.25
C THR A 381 -43.21 -8.14 -18.73
N ALA A 382 -41.89 -7.91 -18.66
CA ALA A 382 -41.33 -6.64 -18.21
C ALA A 382 -41.67 -5.47 -19.14
N SER A 383 -41.70 -5.70 -20.46
CA SER A 383 -41.98 -4.66 -21.46
C SER A 383 -43.47 -4.32 -21.59
N LEU A 384 -44.36 -5.32 -21.65
CA LEU A 384 -45.79 -5.13 -21.94
C LEU A 384 -46.66 -4.97 -20.69
N HIS A 385 -46.24 -5.52 -19.56
CA HIS A 385 -47.12 -5.71 -18.42
C HIS A 385 -46.60 -5.15 -17.10
N SER A 386 -45.41 -4.54 -17.03
CA SER A 386 -44.82 -3.98 -15.79
C SER A 386 -45.72 -3.05 -14.96
N HIS A 387 -46.71 -2.40 -15.57
CA HIS A 387 -47.68 -1.52 -14.90
C HIS A 387 -48.82 -2.26 -14.18
N LYS A 388 -49.02 -3.56 -14.43
CA LYS A 388 -50.11 -4.33 -13.83
C LYS A 388 -49.74 -4.84 -12.43
N LYS A 389 -50.74 -4.93 -11.55
CA LYS A 389 -50.55 -5.21 -10.12
C LYS A 389 -49.99 -6.61 -9.82
N ASP A 390 -50.49 -7.64 -10.52
CA ASP A 390 -50.20 -9.05 -10.18
C ASP A 390 -49.03 -9.65 -11.00
N VAL A 391 -48.24 -8.79 -11.65
CA VAL A 391 -47.14 -9.22 -12.53
C VAL A 391 -45.98 -9.82 -11.75
N LEU A 392 -45.65 -9.27 -10.59
CA LEU A 392 -44.57 -9.79 -9.75
C LEU A 392 -44.91 -11.19 -9.22
N HIS A 393 -46.17 -11.41 -8.81
CA HIS A 393 -46.67 -12.73 -8.42
C HIS A 393 -46.64 -13.73 -9.58
N PHE A 394 -47.02 -13.30 -10.79
CA PHE A 394 -46.91 -14.11 -11.99
C PHE A 394 -45.46 -14.51 -12.28
N LEU A 395 -44.51 -13.56 -12.24
CA LEU A 395 -43.09 -13.85 -12.48
C LEU A 395 -42.50 -14.79 -11.43
N ASP A 396 -42.87 -14.63 -10.15
CA ASP A 396 -42.44 -15.53 -9.07
C ASP A 396 -42.95 -16.97 -9.26
N GLN A 397 -44.21 -17.13 -9.69
CA GLN A 397 -44.79 -18.43 -10.03
C GLN A 397 -44.09 -19.09 -11.23
N VAL A 398 -43.76 -18.30 -12.26
CA VAL A 398 -43.03 -18.79 -13.45
C VAL A 398 -41.60 -19.18 -13.09
N CYS A 399 -40.90 -18.41 -12.26
CA CYS A 399 -39.56 -18.75 -11.78
C CYS A 399 -39.58 -20.05 -10.96
N SER A 400 -40.54 -20.18 -10.02
CA SER A 400 -40.72 -21.40 -9.21
C SER A 400 -40.99 -22.62 -10.07
N PHE A 401 -41.85 -22.49 -11.09
CA PHE A 401 -42.17 -23.56 -12.02
C PHE A 401 -40.96 -23.98 -12.87
N PHE A 402 -40.15 -23.02 -13.31
CA PHE A 402 -38.94 -23.27 -14.07
C PHE A 402 -37.90 -24.03 -13.24
N GLU A 403 -37.67 -23.62 -11.98
CA GLU A 403 -36.75 -24.31 -11.07
C GLU A 403 -37.15 -25.76 -10.80
N HIS A 404 -38.44 -26.02 -10.51
CA HIS A 404 -38.92 -27.36 -10.18
C HIS A 404 -38.84 -28.35 -11.35
N ASN A 405 -39.18 -27.92 -12.57
CA ASN A 405 -39.33 -28.83 -13.71
C ASN A 405 -38.10 -28.93 -14.61
N HIS A 406 -37.29 -27.88 -14.73
CA HIS A 406 -36.18 -27.84 -15.68
C HIS A 406 -34.79 -27.92 -15.03
N MET A 407 -34.64 -27.58 -13.75
CA MET A 407 -33.35 -27.71 -13.03
C MET A 407 -33.21 -29.04 -12.27
N LEU A 408 -34.32 -29.65 -11.83
CA LEU A 408 -34.31 -30.86 -11.00
C LEU A 408 -34.59 -32.18 -11.76
N ALA A 409 -35.17 -32.12 -12.98
CA ALA A 409 -35.47 -33.31 -13.79
C ALA A 409 -35.37 -33.02 -15.31
N PRO A 410 -34.27 -33.39 -15.99
CA PRO A 410 -34.16 -33.18 -17.44
C PRO A 410 -35.02 -34.19 -18.21
N SER A 411 -36.18 -33.75 -18.71
CA SER A 411 -37.07 -34.52 -19.60
C SER A 411 -36.81 -34.21 -21.07
N GLU A 412 -37.16 -35.14 -21.98
CA GLU A 412 -37.05 -35.01 -23.44
C GLU A 412 -37.61 -33.66 -23.97
N ALA A 413 -36.83 -33.01 -24.85
CA ALA A 413 -36.84 -31.56 -25.05
C ALA A 413 -38.04 -30.97 -25.84
N ALA A 414 -38.87 -31.78 -26.50
CA ALA A 414 -39.91 -31.27 -27.40
C ALA A 414 -41.31 -31.19 -26.77
N GLU A 415 -41.66 -32.12 -25.87
CA GLU A 415 -42.92 -32.08 -25.11
C GLU A 415 -42.85 -31.05 -23.97
N SER A 416 -41.68 -30.87 -23.34
CA SER A 416 -41.50 -29.95 -22.21
C SER A 416 -41.69 -28.47 -22.57
N THR A 417 -41.35 -28.06 -23.80
CA THR A 417 -41.54 -26.68 -24.29
C THR A 417 -43.02 -26.29 -24.44
N ARG A 418 -43.86 -27.18 -25.00
CA ARG A 418 -45.30 -26.90 -25.15
C ARG A 418 -45.99 -26.83 -23.79
N VAL A 419 -45.63 -27.76 -22.90
CA VAL A 419 -46.13 -27.77 -21.51
C VAL A 419 -45.73 -26.48 -20.76
N PHE A 420 -44.51 -25.98 -20.96
CA PHE A 420 -44.07 -24.71 -20.40
C PHE A 420 -44.89 -23.52 -20.92
N ILE A 421 -45.09 -23.42 -22.24
CA ILE A 421 -45.87 -22.33 -22.86
C ILE A 421 -47.34 -22.36 -22.38
N ASP A 422 -47.96 -23.55 -22.35
CA ASP A 422 -49.34 -23.69 -21.89
C ASP A 422 -49.48 -23.30 -20.41
N LYS A 423 -48.51 -23.69 -19.56
CA LYS A 423 -48.52 -23.30 -18.16
C LYS A 423 -48.32 -21.81 -17.95
N VAL A 424 -47.42 -21.17 -18.70
CA VAL A 424 -47.26 -19.71 -18.70
C VAL A 424 -48.57 -19.01 -19.08
N CYS A 425 -49.31 -19.54 -20.06
CA CYS A 425 -50.61 -18.98 -20.44
C CYS A 425 -51.68 -19.14 -19.34
N GLU A 426 -51.73 -20.29 -18.67
CA GLU A 426 -52.62 -20.54 -17.53
C GLU A 426 -52.33 -19.60 -16.36
N LEU A 427 -51.05 -19.45 -16.00
CA LEU A 427 -50.60 -18.52 -14.97
C LEU A 427 -50.89 -17.07 -15.35
N ALA A 428 -50.75 -16.71 -16.64
CA ALA A 428 -51.07 -15.38 -17.14
C ALA A 428 -52.56 -15.06 -16.96
N GLU A 429 -53.47 -15.98 -17.30
CA GLU A 429 -54.92 -15.80 -17.11
C GLU A 429 -55.28 -15.66 -15.63
N THR A 430 -54.66 -16.48 -14.77
CA THR A 430 -54.89 -16.47 -13.31
C THR A 430 -54.51 -15.13 -12.68
N ASN A 431 -53.50 -14.45 -13.22
CA ASN A 431 -53.01 -13.15 -12.75
C ASN A 431 -53.52 -11.96 -13.61
N GLY A 432 -54.56 -12.13 -14.43
CA GLY A 432 -55.17 -11.03 -15.19
C GLY A 432 -54.33 -10.48 -16.37
N LEU A 433 -53.40 -11.30 -16.88
CA LEU A 433 -52.57 -11.01 -18.05
C LEU A 433 -53.16 -11.61 -19.34
N SER A 434 -52.73 -11.11 -20.49
CA SER A 434 -53.27 -11.56 -21.79
C SER A 434 -52.58 -12.83 -22.27
N SER A 435 -53.23 -14.00 -22.15
CA SER A 435 -52.69 -15.26 -22.69
C SER A 435 -52.47 -15.22 -24.20
N LYS A 436 -53.30 -14.46 -24.94
CA LYS A 436 -53.16 -14.27 -26.39
C LYS A 436 -51.85 -13.60 -26.78
N ALA A 437 -51.38 -12.64 -25.98
CA ALA A 437 -50.13 -11.91 -26.25
C ALA A 437 -48.90 -12.83 -26.10
N TYR A 438 -48.89 -13.68 -25.08
CA TYR A 438 -47.82 -14.66 -24.89
C TYR A 438 -47.85 -15.75 -25.96
N LYS A 439 -49.03 -16.27 -26.34
CA LYS A 439 -49.13 -17.27 -27.41
C LYS A 439 -48.63 -16.76 -28.76
N SER A 440 -48.93 -15.51 -29.13
CA SER A 440 -48.41 -14.92 -30.37
C SER A 440 -46.91 -14.64 -30.31
N ALA A 441 -46.42 -14.06 -29.22
CA ALA A 441 -45.01 -13.69 -29.12
C ALA A 441 -44.09 -14.92 -29.02
N LEU A 442 -44.51 -15.96 -28.30
CA LEU A 442 -43.74 -17.21 -28.15
C LEU A 442 -43.84 -18.12 -29.39
N SER A 443 -44.86 -17.95 -30.25
CA SER A 443 -44.93 -18.67 -31.53
C SER A 443 -44.04 -18.04 -32.62
N ASP A 444 -43.76 -16.74 -32.54
CA ASP A 444 -42.78 -16.02 -33.37
C ASP A 444 -41.34 -16.08 -32.82
N PHE A 445 -41.09 -16.88 -31.77
CA PHE A 445 -39.81 -16.95 -31.07
C PHE A 445 -38.66 -17.42 -31.97
N SER A 446 -37.57 -16.64 -31.99
CA SER A 446 -36.32 -16.97 -32.70
C SER A 446 -35.16 -17.09 -31.72
N ALA A 447 -34.76 -18.33 -31.43
CA ALA A 447 -33.63 -18.63 -30.55
C ALA A 447 -32.31 -17.97 -31.01
N ASP A 448 -32.09 -17.83 -32.32
CA ASP A 448 -30.90 -17.19 -32.87
C ASP A 448 -30.86 -15.67 -32.62
N LYS A 449 -32.02 -15.00 -32.66
CA LYS A 449 -32.12 -13.56 -32.38
C LYS A 449 -31.85 -13.28 -30.90
N LEU A 450 -32.45 -14.06 -30.00
CA LEU A 450 -32.23 -13.94 -28.56
C LEU A 450 -30.77 -14.27 -28.20
N ARG A 451 -30.19 -15.33 -28.78
CA ARG A 451 -28.77 -15.68 -28.55
C ARG A 451 -27.81 -14.58 -29.00
N LYS A 452 -28.12 -13.87 -30.10
CA LYS A 452 -27.35 -12.68 -30.51
C LYS A 452 -27.48 -11.55 -29.49
N HIS A 453 -28.68 -11.29 -28.96
CA HIS A 453 -28.89 -10.31 -27.90
C HIS A 453 -28.11 -10.67 -26.63
N LEU A 454 -28.25 -11.90 -26.12
CA LEU A 454 -27.52 -12.40 -24.94
C LEU A 454 -25.99 -12.36 -25.12
N ASN A 455 -25.48 -12.65 -26.32
CA ASN A 455 -24.05 -12.48 -26.61
C ASN A 455 -23.61 -11.02 -26.54
N LYS A 456 -24.45 -10.05 -26.94
CA LYS A 456 -24.17 -8.62 -26.74
C LYS A 456 -24.17 -8.26 -25.26
N VAL A 457 -25.12 -8.78 -24.48
CA VAL A 457 -25.15 -8.61 -23.00
C VAL A 457 -23.87 -9.16 -22.38
N ALA A 458 -23.46 -10.39 -22.71
CA ALA A 458 -22.24 -11.00 -22.18
C ALA A 458 -20.98 -10.19 -22.55
N GLN A 459 -20.90 -9.67 -23.78
CA GLN A 459 -19.81 -8.78 -24.17
C GLN A 459 -19.81 -7.46 -23.39
N PHE A 460 -20.99 -6.91 -23.09
CA PHE A 460 -21.13 -5.72 -22.25
C PHE A 460 -20.67 -5.99 -20.81
N LEU A 461 -21.13 -7.08 -20.19
CA LEU A 461 -20.71 -7.49 -18.85
C LEU A 461 -19.19 -7.70 -18.76
N TYR A 462 -18.59 -8.36 -19.76
CA TYR A 462 -17.15 -8.62 -19.77
C TYR A 462 -16.31 -7.38 -20.08
N ARG A 463 -16.64 -6.61 -21.13
CA ARG A 463 -15.80 -5.49 -21.58
C ARG A 463 -15.93 -4.25 -20.71
N GLN A 464 -17.14 -3.93 -20.25
CA GLN A 464 -17.38 -2.70 -19.49
C GLN A 464 -17.34 -2.94 -17.99
N LEU A 465 -18.03 -3.97 -17.49
CA LEU A 465 -18.11 -4.26 -16.05
C LEU A 465 -16.98 -5.19 -15.57
N GLY A 466 -16.20 -5.79 -16.49
CA GLY A 466 -15.12 -6.72 -16.16
C GLY A 466 -15.59 -7.91 -15.34
N LEU A 467 -16.76 -8.46 -15.70
CA LEU A 467 -17.36 -9.66 -15.13
C LEU A 467 -17.18 -10.83 -16.09
N ASP A 468 -16.78 -11.99 -15.59
CA ASP A 468 -16.67 -13.20 -16.39
C ASP A 468 -18.05 -13.77 -16.79
N SER A 469 -18.07 -14.62 -17.82
CA SER A 469 -19.33 -15.27 -18.26
C SER A 469 -19.85 -16.24 -17.19
N GLY A 470 -21.16 -16.19 -16.91
CA GLY A 470 -21.80 -17.05 -15.90
C GLY A 470 -21.73 -16.52 -14.45
N VAL A 471 -21.20 -15.31 -14.24
CA VAL A 471 -21.15 -14.68 -12.92
C VAL A 471 -22.47 -13.95 -12.62
N ASN A 472 -23.00 -14.16 -11.42
CA ASN A 472 -24.15 -13.40 -10.90
C ASN A 472 -23.68 -12.14 -10.18
N ALA A 473 -24.28 -10.98 -10.47
CA ALA A 473 -23.90 -9.73 -9.84
C ALA A 473 -25.07 -8.75 -9.75
N VAL A 474 -25.01 -7.84 -8.78
CA VAL A 474 -25.94 -6.71 -8.62
C VAL A 474 -25.19 -5.43 -8.93
N ILE A 475 -25.69 -4.64 -9.88
CA ILE A 475 -25.13 -3.35 -10.28
C ILE A 475 -26.10 -2.23 -9.88
N THR A 476 -25.78 -1.47 -8.84
CA THR A 476 -26.63 -0.37 -8.34
C THR A 476 -26.03 0.97 -8.76
N ASN A 477 -26.66 1.69 -9.69
CA ASN A 477 -26.16 2.99 -10.21
C ASN A 477 -24.64 3.00 -10.54
N GLY A 478 -24.13 1.89 -11.08
CA GLY A 478 -22.71 1.71 -11.43
C GLY A 478 -21.84 1.04 -10.36
N ARG A 479 -22.34 0.83 -9.14
CA ARG A 479 -21.67 0.02 -8.10
C ARG A 479 -21.81 -1.46 -8.40
N VAL A 480 -20.72 -2.21 -8.52
CA VAL A 480 -20.74 -3.64 -8.86
C VAL A 480 -20.49 -4.50 -7.62
N THR A 481 -21.49 -5.30 -7.24
CA THR A 481 -21.40 -6.29 -6.16
C THR A 481 -21.53 -7.70 -6.75
N VAL A 482 -20.44 -8.47 -6.74
CA VAL A 482 -20.40 -9.84 -7.28
C VAL A 482 -20.93 -10.82 -6.23
N VAL A 483 -21.77 -11.76 -6.65
CA VAL A 483 -22.27 -12.84 -5.79
C VAL A 483 -21.33 -14.03 -5.90
N ASN A 484 -20.45 -14.19 -4.90
CA ASN A 484 -19.47 -15.27 -4.83
C ASN A 484 -20.14 -16.61 -4.50
N GLU A 485 -19.40 -17.72 -4.63
CA GLU A 485 -19.98 -19.04 -4.34
C GLU A 485 -20.44 -19.20 -2.88
N GLU A 486 -19.80 -18.53 -1.94
CA GLU A 486 -20.15 -18.60 -0.52
C GLU A 486 -21.19 -17.55 -0.07
N SER A 487 -21.50 -16.55 -0.92
CA SER A 487 -22.37 -15.45 -0.52
C SER A 487 -23.77 -15.51 -1.14
N THR A 488 -24.76 -15.22 -0.31
CA THR A 488 -26.17 -15.04 -0.69
C THR A 488 -26.54 -13.56 -0.52
N LEU A 489 -27.22 -13.00 -1.52
CA LEU A 489 -27.89 -11.70 -1.43
C LEU A 489 -29.39 -11.92 -1.29
N LEU A 490 -30.00 -11.29 -0.29
CA LEU A 490 -31.44 -11.36 0.00
C LEU A 490 -32.17 -10.08 -0.42
N SER A 491 -33.50 -10.09 -0.40
CA SER A 491 -34.33 -8.90 -0.63
C SER A 491 -33.93 -7.71 0.25
N GLN A 492 -33.62 -7.97 1.53
CA GLN A 492 -33.21 -6.93 2.48
C GLN A 492 -31.82 -6.34 2.15
N ASP A 493 -30.95 -7.08 1.46
CA ASP A 493 -29.65 -6.57 1.01
C ASP A 493 -29.82 -5.55 -0.15
N LEU A 494 -30.84 -5.73 -0.99
CA LEU A 494 -31.20 -4.75 -2.02
C LEU A 494 -31.75 -3.47 -1.39
N THR A 495 -32.60 -3.58 -0.36
CA THR A 495 -33.06 -2.43 0.43
C THR A 495 -31.91 -1.68 1.12
N LEU A 496 -30.93 -2.41 1.63
CA LEU A 496 -29.70 -1.82 2.18
C LEU A 496 -28.95 -1.03 1.09
N LEU A 497 -28.73 -1.63 -0.09
CA LEU A 497 -28.09 -0.95 -1.22
C LEU A 497 -28.86 0.31 -1.65
N GLU A 498 -30.19 0.24 -1.77
CA GLU A 498 -31.03 1.39 -2.09
C GLU A 498 -30.80 2.54 -1.10
N SER A 499 -30.97 2.26 0.20
CA SER A 499 -30.88 3.30 1.24
C SER A 499 -29.47 3.91 1.36
N LEU A 500 -28.43 3.07 1.23
CA LEU A 500 -27.03 3.48 1.31
C LEU A 500 -26.66 4.38 0.13
N GLU A 501 -26.92 3.92 -1.09
CA GLU A 501 -26.55 4.61 -2.32
C GLU A 501 -27.32 5.92 -2.46
N PHE A 502 -28.59 5.93 -2.05
CA PHE A 502 -29.41 7.12 -2.02
C PHE A 502 -28.90 8.17 -1.02
N LYS A 503 -28.73 7.80 0.26
CA LYS A 503 -28.29 8.73 1.31
C LYS A 503 -26.89 9.29 1.04
N GLN A 504 -25.97 8.45 0.60
CA GLN A 504 -24.58 8.87 0.38
C GLN A 504 -24.45 9.68 -0.90
N ARG A 505 -24.84 9.16 -2.06
CA ARG A 505 -24.43 9.75 -3.34
C ARG A 505 -25.56 10.35 -4.15
N ILE A 506 -26.69 9.66 -4.24
CA ILE A 506 -27.70 10.01 -5.24
C ILE A 506 -28.58 11.19 -4.78
N LYS A 507 -28.83 11.34 -3.48
CA LYS A 507 -29.68 12.42 -2.95
C LYS A 507 -29.26 13.81 -3.44
N HIS A 508 -27.98 14.13 -3.35
CA HIS A 508 -27.47 15.43 -3.79
C HIS A 508 -27.56 15.62 -5.32
N ILE A 509 -27.37 14.54 -6.09
CA ILE A 509 -27.52 14.56 -7.54
C ILE A 509 -28.97 14.83 -7.94
N VAL A 510 -29.92 14.20 -7.23
CA VAL A 510 -31.36 14.41 -7.43
C VAL A 510 -31.73 15.86 -7.15
N GLU A 511 -31.29 16.43 -6.02
CA GLU A 511 -31.51 17.84 -5.66
C GLU A 511 -31.01 18.79 -6.77
N ILE A 512 -29.83 18.53 -7.36
CA ILE A 512 -29.30 19.34 -8.47
C ILE A 512 -30.11 19.13 -9.76
N MET A 513 -30.55 17.89 -10.01
CA MET A 513 -31.29 17.54 -11.22
C MET A 513 -32.72 18.10 -11.23
N GLU A 514 -33.35 18.26 -10.07
CA GLU A 514 -34.64 18.93 -9.92
C GLU A 514 -34.58 20.41 -10.33
N GLU A 515 -33.44 21.08 -10.18
CA GLU A 515 -33.25 22.47 -10.62
C GLU A 515 -33.10 22.64 -12.14
N VAL A 516 -32.99 21.56 -12.91
CA VAL A 516 -32.65 21.61 -14.34
C VAL A 516 -33.84 22.01 -15.20
N LYS A 517 -33.65 23.04 -16.03
CA LYS A 517 -34.62 23.42 -17.08
C LYS A 517 -34.28 22.74 -18.41
N TRP A 518 -35.09 21.76 -18.80
CA TRP A 518 -34.95 20.99 -20.04
C TRP A 518 -35.46 21.75 -21.27
N GLN A 519 -34.71 22.76 -21.73
CA GLN A 519 -35.16 23.65 -22.83
C GLN A 519 -35.08 23.03 -24.24
N ASN A 520 -34.27 21.99 -24.43
CA ASN A 520 -33.98 21.38 -25.74
C ASN A 520 -34.47 19.91 -25.84
N VAL A 521 -35.38 19.49 -24.98
CA VAL A 521 -35.92 18.12 -24.92
C VAL A 521 -37.43 18.20 -25.06
N ASP A 522 -38.01 17.33 -25.89
CA ASP A 522 -39.45 17.26 -26.10
C ASP A 522 -40.17 16.89 -24.79
N PRO A 523 -41.19 17.65 -24.33
CA PRO A 523 -41.97 17.31 -23.15
C PRO A 523 -42.47 15.86 -23.10
N ASP A 524 -42.82 15.28 -24.24
CA ASP A 524 -43.31 13.89 -24.32
C ASP A 524 -42.20 12.85 -24.06
N THR A 525 -40.93 13.25 -24.17
CA THR A 525 -39.77 12.39 -23.84
C THR A 525 -39.35 12.50 -22.37
N LEU A 526 -39.82 13.51 -21.62
CA LEU A 526 -39.52 13.72 -20.20
C LEU A 526 -40.36 12.81 -19.30
N THR A 527 -40.15 11.51 -19.42
CA THR A 527 -40.81 10.48 -18.60
C THR A 527 -40.03 10.19 -17.31
N SER A 528 -40.67 9.54 -16.33
CA SER A 528 -40.00 9.02 -15.12
C SER A 528 -38.80 8.14 -15.48
N LYS A 529 -38.92 7.32 -16.55
CA LYS A 529 -37.84 6.51 -17.12
C LYS A 529 -36.66 7.37 -17.58
N PHE A 530 -36.89 8.42 -18.36
CA PHE A 530 -35.83 9.29 -18.90
C PHE A 530 -35.03 9.98 -17.79
N ILE A 531 -35.71 10.53 -16.77
CA ILE A 531 -35.04 11.21 -15.65
C ILE A 531 -34.26 10.19 -14.82
N SER A 532 -34.85 9.02 -14.54
CA SER A 532 -34.19 7.94 -13.78
C SER A 532 -32.96 7.40 -14.51
N ASP A 533 -33.02 7.21 -15.83
CA ASP A 533 -31.88 6.81 -16.67
C ASP A 533 -30.76 7.86 -16.61
N THR A 534 -31.13 9.14 -16.70
CA THR A 534 -30.17 10.24 -16.59
C THR A 534 -29.49 10.28 -15.22
N ILE A 535 -30.24 10.11 -14.12
CA ILE A 535 -29.67 10.02 -12.76
C ILE A 535 -28.72 8.83 -12.67
N MET A 536 -29.08 7.66 -13.20
CA MET A 536 -28.23 6.48 -13.23
C MET A 536 -26.90 6.75 -13.97
N PHE A 537 -26.93 7.39 -15.14
CA PHE A 537 -25.71 7.69 -15.91
C PHE A 537 -24.83 8.75 -15.24
N VAL A 538 -25.43 9.79 -14.66
CA VAL A 538 -24.70 10.84 -13.95
C VAL A 538 -24.07 10.29 -12.67
N SER A 539 -24.86 9.57 -11.85
CA SER A 539 -24.39 8.98 -10.58
C SER A 539 -23.29 7.94 -10.79
N SER A 540 -23.41 7.04 -11.77
CA SER A 540 -22.36 6.06 -12.09
C SER A 540 -21.06 6.73 -12.56
N SER A 541 -21.15 7.82 -13.33
CA SER A 541 -19.98 8.55 -13.82
C SER A 541 -19.34 9.42 -12.73
N MET A 542 -20.13 9.99 -11.83
CA MET A 542 -19.62 10.72 -10.67
C MET A 542 -18.95 9.80 -9.66
N ALA A 543 -19.43 8.56 -9.52
CA ALA A 543 -18.84 7.55 -8.62
C ALA A 543 -17.46 7.07 -9.06
N MET A 544 -17.10 7.20 -10.35
CA MET A 544 -15.74 6.90 -10.83
C MET A 544 -14.72 8.01 -10.51
N ARG A 545 -15.15 9.12 -9.89
CA ARG A 545 -14.23 10.20 -9.53
C ARG A 545 -13.51 9.87 -8.25
N ASP A 546 -12.23 9.55 -8.36
CA ASP A 546 -11.32 9.64 -7.23
C ASP A 546 -11.03 11.13 -6.94
N ARG A 547 -11.72 11.70 -5.96
CA ARG A 547 -11.32 12.96 -5.34
C ARG A 547 -10.56 12.64 -4.05
N SER A 548 -9.28 12.98 -4.01
CA SER A 548 -8.52 12.93 -2.75
C SER A 548 -9.21 13.81 -1.71
N SER A 549 -9.27 13.34 -0.45
CA SER A 549 -9.87 14.06 0.68
C SER A 549 -9.30 15.48 0.88
N GLU A 550 -8.12 15.76 0.35
CA GLU A 550 -7.41 17.05 0.40
C GLU A 550 -7.68 18.00 -0.78
N SER A 551 -8.75 17.82 -1.56
CA SER A 551 -8.97 18.67 -2.74
C SER A 551 -9.22 20.15 -2.36
N ALA A 552 -8.42 21.06 -2.93
CA ALA A 552 -8.53 22.49 -2.70
C ALA A 552 -9.85 23.08 -3.23
N ARG A 553 -10.49 23.94 -2.44
CA ARG A 553 -11.73 24.65 -2.83
C ARG A 553 -11.42 25.92 -3.62
N PHE A 554 -11.21 25.77 -4.94
CA PHE A 554 -10.88 26.90 -5.82
C PHE A 554 -12.01 27.92 -6.02
N GLU A 555 -13.24 27.58 -5.60
CA GLU A 555 -14.42 28.49 -5.63
C GLU A 555 -14.30 29.63 -4.61
N VAL A 556 -13.53 29.43 -3.53
CA VAL A 556 -13.36 30.42 -2.46
C VAL A 556 -12.37 31.52 -2.85
N LEU A 557 -11.52 31.27 -3.86
CA LEU A 557 -10.46 32.19 -4.26
C LEU A 557 -11.03 33.34 -5.11
N ASN A 558 -10.97 34.56 -4.57
CA ASN A 558 -11.15 35.77 -5.37
C ASN A 558 -9.83 36.13 -6.06
N ALA A 559 -9.79 36.09 -7.39
CA ALA A 559 -8.55 36.17 -8.15
C ALA A 559 -8.66 37.13 -9.36
N GLU A 560 -9.32 38.28 -9.20
CA GLU A 560 -9.47 39.28 -10.28
C GLU A 560 -8.15 39.75 -10.89
N TYR A 561 -7.13 40.02 -10.05
CA TYR A 561 -5.83 40.57 -10.49
C TYR A 561 -4.68 39.56 -10.43
N SER A 562 -4.88 38.42 -9.76
CA SER A 562 -3.87 37.39 -9.56
C SER A 562 -4.08 36.16 -10.44
N ALA A 563 -5.17 36.09 -11.21
CA ALA A 563 -5.44 34.98 -12.13
C ALA A 563 -5.20 35.33 -13.59
N ILE A 564 -4.66 34.36 -14.32
CA ILE A 564 -4.64 34.29 -15.77
C ILE A 564 -5.75 33.33 -16.20
N VAL A 565 -6.78 33.82 -16.88
CA VAL A 565 -7.92 33.02 -17.32
C VAL A 565 -7.85 32.80 -18.83
N LEU A 566 -7.77 31.53 -19.24
CA LEU A 566 -7.77 31.07 -20.62
C LEU A 566 -9.08 30.30 -20.85
N ASN A 567 -10.09 30.98 -21.41
CA ASN A 567 -11.41 30.38 -21.65
C ASN A 567 -11.46 29.69 -23.02
N ASN A 568 -11.93 28.45 -23.03
CA ASN A 568 -12.31 27.72 -24.24
C ASN A 568 -13.66 27.07 -24.01
N GLU A 569 -14.72 27.58 -24.65
CA GLU A 569 -16.10 27.13 -24.46
C GLU A 569 -16.34 25.69 -24.94
N ASN A 570 -15.53 25.22 -25.90
CA ASN A 570 -15.61 23.87 -26.45
C ASN A 570 -14.69 22.87 -25.73
N SER A 571 -14.02 23.28 -24.65
CA SER A 571 -13.11 22.40 -23.93
C SER A 571 -13.85 21.46 -22.98
N SER A 572 -13.53 20.16 -23.06
CA SER A 572 -14.02 19.13 -22.14
C SER A 572 -13.26 19.09 -20.81
N ILE A 573 -12.09 19.76 -20.75
CA ILE A 573 -11.18 19.77 -19.61
C ILE A 573 -11.04 21.21 -19.10
N HIS A 574 -11.24 21.39 -17.80
CA HIS A 574 -10.96 22.64 -17.09
C HIS A 574 -9.85 22.43 -16.06
N ILE A 575 -8.87 23.34 -16.02
CA ILE A 575 -7.71 23.26 -15.12
C ILE A 575 -7.64 24.53 -14.26
N ASP A 576 -7.77 24.35 -12.96
CA ASP A 576 -7.45 25.37 -11.96
C ASP A 576 -6.06 25.08 -11.38
N ALA A 577 -5.14 26.05 -11.47
CA ALA A 577 -3.78 25.91 -10.95
C ALA A 577 -3.42 27.10 -10.05
N VAL A 578 -2.99 26.84 -8.82
CA VAL A 578 -2.42 27.86 -7.92
C VAL A 578 -0.91 27.65 -7.88
N ILE A 579 -0.15 28.66 -8.30
CA ILE A 579 1.29 28.55 -8.51
C ILE A 579 2.01 29.69 -7.80
N ASP A 580 3.01 29.34 -6.99
CA ASP A 580 4.03 30.29 -6.58
C ASP A 580 5.07 30.40 -7.72
N PRO A 581 5.15 31.56 -8.42
CA PRO A 581 6.08 31.74 -9.53
C PRO A 581 7.56 31.69 -9.10
N LEU A 582 7.86 31.85 -7.80
CA LEU A 582 9.21 31.83 -7.25
C LEU A 582 9.58 30.44 -6.70
N SER A 583 8.74 29.43 -6.90
CA SER A 583 9.01 28.06 -6.44
C SER A 583 9.65 27.18 -7.53
N PRO A 584 10.53 26.22 -7.18
CA PRO A 584 11.05 25.23 -8.13
C PRO A 584 9.94 24.39 -8.78
N SER A 585 8.88 24.05 -8.02
CA SER A 585 7.72 23.34 -8.55
C SER A 585 6.97 24.16 -9.59
N GLY A 586 6.91 25.49 -9.44
CA GLY A 586 6.33 26.41 -10.41
C GLY A 586 7.07 26.40 -11.76
N GLN A 587 8.41 26.27 -11.77
CA GLN A 587 9.20 26.12 -13.01
C GLN A 587 8.79 24.88 -13.82
N LYS A 588 8.53 23.76 -13.12
CA LYS A 588 8.08 22.51 -13.73
C LYS A 588 6.63 22.60 -14.21
N LEU A 589 5.71 23.04 -13.33
CA LEU A 589 4.27 23.12 -13.64
C LEU A 589 3.97 24.09 -14.78
N SER A 590 4.62 25.24 -14.82
CA SER A 590 4.42 26.22 -15.91
C SER A 590 4.73 25.63 -17.29
N SER A 591 5.79 24.83 -17.39
CA SER A 591 6.16 24.15 -18.63
C SER A 591 5.11 23.10 -19.03
N ILE A 592 4.59 22.32 -18.07
CA ILE A 592 3.55 21.32 -18.30
C ILE A 592 2.24 21.97 -18.72
N LEU A 593 1.79 23.02 -18.03
CA LEU A 593 0.58 23.77 -18.38
C LEU A 593 0.67 24.35 -19.79
N ARG A 594 1.83 24.88 -20.19
CA ARG A 594 2.05 25.37 -21.55
C ARG A 594 1.89 24.27 -22.60
N VAL A 595 2.40 23.07 -22.32
CA VAL A 595 2.26 21.89 -23.21
C VAL A 595 0.80 21.47 -23.31
N LEU A 596 0.09 21.37 -22.17
CA LEU A 596 -1.34 21.03 -22.14
C LEU A 596 -2.17 22.05 -22.91
N TRP A 597 -1.87 23.34 -22.74
CA TRP A 597 -2.53 24.41 -23.49
C TRP A 597 -2.32 24.30 -24.99
N LYS A 598 -1.09 24.01 -25.44
CA LYS A 598 -0.75 23.88 -26.86
C LYS A 598 -1.45 22.71 -27.54
N TYR A 599 -1.52 21.55 -26.89
CA TYR A 599 -2.00 20.30 -27.52
C TYR A 599 -3.46 19.95 -27.23
N ILE A 600 -3.95 20.23 -26.02
CA ILE A 600 -5.30 19.85 -25.57
C ILE A 600 -6.26 21.05 -25.59
N GLN A 601 -5.72 22.29 -25.55
CA GLN A 601 -6.49 23.53 -25.47
C GLN A 601 -7.60 23.52 -24.40
N PRO A 602 -7.32 23.08 -23.15
CA PRO A 602 -8.32 23.11 -22.08
C PRO A 602 -8.62 24.55 -21.67
N SER A 603 -9.76 24.76 -21.02
CA SER A 603 -10.00 25.99 -20.27
C SER A 603 -9.11 25.99 -19.03
N MET A 604 -8.35 27.05 -18.78
CA MET A 604 -7.44 27.14 -17.64
C MET A 604 -7.68 28.41 -16.83
N ARG A 605 -7.54 28.34 -15.51
CA ARG A 605 -7.40 29.49 -14.62
C ARG A 605 -6.17 29.28 -13.74
N ILE A 606 -5.17 30.12 -13.94
CA ILE A 606 -3.86 30.05 -13.27
C ILE A 606 -3.75 31.20 -12.28
N VAL A 607 -3.84 30.91 -10.98
CA VAL A 607 -3.73 31.88 -9.90
C VAL A 607 -2.29 31.93 -9.41
N LEU A 608 -1.70 33.14 -9.38
CA LEU A 608 -0.34 33.36 -8.89
C LEU A 608 -0.38 33.72 -7.39
N ASN A 609 0.33 32.95 -6.57
CA ASN A 609 0.38 33.14 -5.12
C ASN A 609 1.83 33.10 -4.60
N PRO A 610 2.60 34.19 -4.75
CA PRO A 610 3.97 34.27 -4.26
C PRO A 610 4.04 34.43 -2.74
N LEU A 611 5.12 33.94 -2.13
CA LEU A 611 5.42 34.22 -0.72
C LEU A 611 5.79 35.70 -0.51
N SER A 612 5.25 36.30 0.55
CA SER A 612 5.46 37.73 0.86
C SER A 612 6.82 38.05 1.48
N SER A 613 7.49 37.05 2.10
CA SER A 613 8.80 37.21 2.72
C SER A 613 9.75 36.12 2.25
N LEU A 614 10.91 36.54 1.75
CA LEU A 614 11.97 35.67 1.26
C LEU A 614 13.26 36.01 2.01
N VAL A 615 13.83 35.03 2.71
CA VAL A 615 15.09 35.18 3.46
C VAL A 615 16.30 34.96 2.55
N ASP A 616 16.14 34.15 1.52
CA ASP A 616 17.19 33.73 0.57
C ASP A 616 16.65 33.81 -0.86
N LEU A 617 17.54 33.71 -1.84
CA LEU A 617 17.20 33.61 -3.26
C LEU A 617 16.29 32.40 -3.51
N PRO A 618 15.06 32.60 -4.00
CA PRO A 618 14.06 31.54 -4.06
C PRO A 618 14.37 30.49 -5.15
N LEU A 619 14.99 30.93 -6.25
CA LEU A 619 15.42 30.07 -7.36
C LEU A 619 16.93 30.17 -7.54
N LYS A 620 17.62 29.03 -7.41
CA LYS A 620 19.08 28.90 -7.53
C LYS A 620 19.51 28.10 -8.77
N ASN A 621 18.58 27.80 -9.67
CA ASN A 621 18.78 26.92 -10.81
C ASN A 621 18.17 27.50 -12.11
N TYR A 622 18.69 27.03 -13.23
CA TYR A 622 18.09 27.21 -14.56
C TYR A 622 17.38 25.91 -14.93
N TYR A 623 16.14 26.00 -15.41
CA TYR A 623 15.30 24.82 -15.66
C TYR A 623 14.75 24.82 -17.09
N ARG A 624 14.76 23.64 -17.72
CA ARG A 624 14.14 23.38 -19.03
C ARG A 624 13.42 22.04 -18.97
N TYR A 625 12.13 22.06 -19.33
CA TYR A 625 11.34 20.85 -19.45
C TYR A 625 11.43 20.31 -20.87
N VAL A 626 11.77 19.02 -21.01
CA VAL A 626 11.96 18.36 -22.30
C VAL A 626 10.70 17.57 -22.64
N VAL A 627 10.06 17.93 -23.75
CA VAL A 627 8.89 17.23 -24.29
C VAL A 627 9.08 17.10 -25.80
N PRO A 628 8.77 15.94 -26.41
CA PRO A 628 8.77 15.79 -27.86
C PRO A 628 7.86 16.84 -28.52
N THR A 629 8.38 17.50 -29.54
CA THR A 629 7.63 18.44 -30.38
C THR A 629 7.52 17.89 -31.80
N VAL A 630 6.51 18.35 -32.55
CA VAL A 630 6.32 17.95 -33.95
C VAL A 630 7.53 18.32 -34.82
N ASP A 631 8.26 19.37 -34.42
CA ASP A 631 9.44 19.88 -35.11
C ASP A 631 10.69 19.00 -34.93
N ASP A 632 10.68 18.06 -33.97
CA ASP A 632 11.79 17.12 -33.72
C ASP A 632 11.83 15.94 -34.73
N PHE A 633 10.78 15.80 -35.54
CA PHE A 633 10.69 14.79 -36.59
C PHE A 633 11.16 15.37 -37.92
N SER A 634 12.20 14.79 -38.51
CA SER A 634 12.63 15.14 -39.87
C SER A 634 11.53 14.80 -40.87
N SER A 635 11.27 15.71 -41.82
CA SER A 635 10.36 15.47 -42.94
C SER A 635 10.96 14.57 -44.03
N THR A 636 12.25 14.25 -43.95
CA THR A 636 13.02 13.58 -45.01
C THR A 636 13.58 12.22 -44.60
N ASP A 637 13.89 11.99 -43.32
CA ASP A 637 14.44 10.73 -42.81
C ASP A 637 13.71 10.28 -41.54
N TYR A 638 13.61 8.97 -41.32
CA TYR A 638 13.09 8.38 -40.07
C TYR A 638 14.04 8.60 -38.86
N SER A 639 15.14 9.35 -39.03
CA SER A 639 16.03 9.73 -37.93
C SER A 639 15.36 10.77 -37.05
N VAL A 640 14.90 10.35 -35.88
CA VAL A 640 14.39 11.25 -34.84
C VAL A 640 15.58 11.93 -34.17
N ASN A 641 15.75 13.23 -34.40
CA ASN A 641 16.60 14.06 -33.54
C ASN A 641 15.82 14.24 -32.24
N GLY A 642 16.02 13.33 -31.27
CA GLY A 642 15.23 13.31 -30.04
C GLY A 642 15.18 14.66 -29.32
N PRO A 643 14.13 14.92 -28.53
CA PRO A 643 13.95 16.19 -27.86
C PRO A 643 15.13 16.48 -26.93
N LYS A 644 15.70 17.68 -27.05
CA LYS A 644 16.92 18.09 -26.34
C LYS A 644 16.69 19.31 -25.48
N ALA A 645 17.29 19.34 -24.29
CA ALA A 645 17.38 20.55 -23.49
C ALA A 645 18.53 21.43 -24.00
N PHE A 646 18.20 22.62 -24.49
CA PHE A 646 19.21 23.60 -24.91
C PHE A 646 19.16 24.83 -24.00
N PHE A 647 20.30 25.17 -23.39
CA PHE A 647 20.49 26.34 -22.55
C PHE A 647 21.37 27.36 -23.28
N ALA A 648 20.75 28.43 -23.79
CA ALA A 648 21.47 29.52 -24.44
C ALA A 648 21.91 30.59 -23.43
N ASN A 649 23.04 31.27 -23.70
CA ASN A 649 23.52 32.44 -22.96
C ASN A 649 23.70 32.23 -21.44
N MET A 650 24.27 31.08 -21.07
CA MET A 650 24.58 30.75 -19.68
C MET A 650 25.78 31.55 -19.16
N PRO A 651 25.86 31.84 -17.84
CA PRO A 651 26.95 32.61 -17.25
C PRO A 651 28.29 31.85 -17.38
N LEU A 652 29.33 32.53 -17.90
CA LEU A 652 30.61 31.88 -18.21
C LEU A 652 31.48 31.59 -16.97
N SER A 653 31.47 32.51 -16.01
CA SER A 653 32.36 32.51 -14.84
C SER A 653 31.77 31.85 -13.58
N LYS A 654 30.57 31.27 -13.68
CA LYS A 654 29.90 30.61 -12.56
C LYS A 654 30.00 29.11 -12.74
N THR A 655 30.36 28.40 -11.67
CA THR A 655 30.32 26.95 -11.64
C THR A 655 28.86 26.49 -11.66
N LEU A 656 28.54 25.61 -12.60
CA LEU A 656 27.21 25.03 -12.80
C LEU A 656 27.28 23.52 -12.60
N THR A 657 26.20 22.95 -12.06
CA THR A 657 26.04 21.50 -11.93
C THR A 657 24.88 21.06 -12.79
N MET A 658 25.10 20.07 -13.66
CA MET A 658 24.02 19.46 -14.44
C MET A 658 23.25 18.47 -13.57
N ASN A 659 21.94 18.67 -13.46
CA ASN A 659 21.06 17.76 -12.71
C ASN A 659 19.81 17.44 -13.54
N LEU A 660 19.37 16.18 -13.51
CA LEU A 660 18.18 15.71 -14.21
C LEU A 660 17.02 15.50 -13.24
N ASP A 661 15.91 16.23 -13.45
CA ASP A 661 14.63 15.99 -12.78
C ASP A 661 13.79 15.00 -13.60
N VAL A 662 13.84 13.72 -13.22
CA VAL A 662 13.16 12.61 -13.91
C VAL A 662 12.03 12.05 -13.06
N PRO A 663 10.99 11.43 -13.67
CA PRO A 663 9.99 10.68 -12.92
C PRO A 663 10.62 9.67 -11.95
N ASP A 664 10.01 9.46 -10.79
CA ASP A 664 10.55 8.58 -9.74
C ASP A 664 10.86 7.15 -10.18
N PRO A 665 10.05 6.50 -11.05
CA PRO A 665 10.33 5.15 -11.53
C PRO A 665 11.53 5.09 -12.49
N TRP A 666 12.12 6.20 -12.90
CA TRP A 666 13.19 6.20 -13.91
C TRP A 666 14.56 6.10 -13.25
N LEU A 667 15.37 5.14 -13.68
CA LEU A 667 16.77 5.04 -13.33
C LEU A 667 17.60 5.52 -14.53
N VAL A 668 18.21 6.70 -14.39
CA VAL A 668 18.90 7.40 -15.48
C VAL A 668 20.37 7.58 -15.13
N GLU A 669 21.24 7.45 -16.13
CA GLU A 669 22.68 7.67 -15.98
C GLU A 669 23.29 8.44 -17.15
N PRO A 670 24.42 9.15 -16.94
CA PRO A 670 25.19 9.73 -18.03
C PRO A 670 25.97 8.63 -18.77
N VAL A 671 25.89 8.65 -20.10
CA VAL A 671 26.61 7.72 -21.00
C VAL A 671 27.67 8.44 -21.82
N ILE A 672 27.41 9.68 -22.25
CA ILE A 672 28.39 10.47 -23.00
C ILE A 672 28.53 11.83 -22.32
N ALA A 673 29.72 12.12 -21.79
CA ALA A 673 30.08 13.43 -21.26
C ALA A 673 31.61 13.55 -21.25
N VAL A 674 32.14 14.52 -22.01
CA VAL A 674 33.59 14.80 -22.07
C VAL A 674 34.03 15.69 -20.89
N HIS A 675 33.15 16.59 -20.46
CA HIS A 675 33.41 17.54 -19.39
C HIS A 675 32.79 17.06 -18.07
N ASP A 676 33.35 17.52 -16.95
CA ASP A 676 32.82 17.28 -15.62
C ASP A 676 31.43 17.93 -15.48
N LEU A 677 30.39 17.09 -15.33
CA LEU A 677 29.01 17.52 -15.20
C LEU A 677 28.71 18.15 -13.83
N ASP A 678 29.57 17.93 -12.84
CA ASP A 678 29.38 18.43 -11.48
C ASP A 678 29.94 19.84 -11.30
N ASN A 679 31.04 20.11 -12.02
CA ASN A 679 31.80 21.35 -11.93
C ASN A 679 31.97 21.98 -13.32
N ILE A 680 30.85 22.32 -13.97
CA ILE A 680 30.85 22.93 -15.30
C ILE A 680 31.26 24.40 -15.17
N LEU A 681 32.40 24.75 -15.77
CA LEU A 681 32.85 26.13 -15.92
C LEU A 681 32.99 26.45 -17.41
N LEU A 682 32.08 27.26 -17.95
CA LEU A 682 31.97 27.44 -19.40
C LEU A 682 33.15 28.24 -20.00
N GLU A 683 33.85 29.06 -19.22
CA GLU A 683 35.10 29.70 -19.65
C GLU A 683 36.22 28.69 -19.98
N ASN A 684 36.18 27.49 -19.39
CA ASN A 684 37.18 26.44 -19.64
C ASN A 684 36.93 25.67 -20.94
N LEU A 685 35.82 25.92 -21.64
CA LEU A 685 35.49 25.22 -22.89
C LEU A 685 36.33 25.66 -24.10
N GLY A 686 37.09 26.76 -23.99
CA GLY A 686 38.01 27.22 -25.04
C GLY A 686 37.29 27.53 -26.36
N GLU A 687 37.71 26.88 -27.45
CA GLU A 687 37.13 27.08 -28.80
C GLU A 687 35.76 26.40 -28.98
N THR A 688 35.49 25.34 -28.21
CA THR A 688 34.21 24.62 -28.19
C THR A 688 33.15 25.46 -27.48
N ARG A 689 32.29 26.15 -28.23
CA ARG A 689 31.24 27.03 -27.66
C ARG A 689 30.04 26.29 -27.06
N THR A 690 29.99 24.97 -27.12
CA THR A 690 28.85 24.15 -26.69
C THR A 690 29.31 22.90 -25.96
N LEU A 691 28.82 22.71 -24.73
CA LEU A 691 28.95 21.48 -23.97
C LEU A 691 27.79 20.54 -24.31
N GLN A 692 28.08 19.27 -24.60
CA GLN A 692 27.08 18.24 -24.85
C GLN A 692 27.22 17.10 -23.84
N ALA A 693 26.08 16.65 -23.32
CA ALA A 693 25.97 15.47 -22.47
C ALA A 693 24.76 14.63 -22.89
N VAL A 694 24.90 13.31 -22.89
CA VAL A 694 23.84 12.35 -23.25
C VAL A 694 23.59 11.42 -22.08
N PHE A 695 22.30 11.26 -21.75
CA PHE A 695 21.82 10.41 -20.68
C PHE A 695 20.98 9.27 -21.24
N GLU A 696 21.02 8.12 -20.58
CA GLU A 696 20.23 6.93 -20.93
C GLU A 696 19.32 6.53 -19.78
N LEU A 697 18.10 6.11 -20.10
CA LEU A 697 17.20 5.43 -19.17
C LEU A 697 17.60 3.95 -19.10
N GLU A 698 18.47 3.61 -18.15
CA GLU A 698 18.99 2.25 -17.95
C GLU A 698 17.87 1.25 -17.63
N ALA A 699 16.98 1.63 -16.70
CA ALA A 699 15.92 0.75 -16.23
C ALA A 699 14.75 1.54 -15.65
N LEU A 700 13.61 0.87 -15.52
CA LEU A 700 12.51 1.31 -14.68
C LEU A 700 12.65 0.66 -13.28
N VAL A 701 12.17 1.36 -12.26
CA VAL A 701 12.15 0.90 -10.89
C VAL A 701 10.74 0.40 -10.56
N LEU A 702 10.63 -0.90 -10.32
CA LEU A 702 9.44 -1.51 -9.74
C LEU A 702 9.53 -1.37 -8.23
N THR A 703 8.55 -0.71 -7.62
CA THR A 703 8.49 -0.52 -6.16
C THR A 703 7.29 -1.26 -5.58
N GLY A 704 7.37 -1.63 -4.31
CA GLY A 704 6.25 -2.24 -3.63
C GLY A 704 6.33 -2.22 -2.12
N HIS A 705 5.23 -2.64 -1.51
CA HIS A 705 5.05 -2.77 -0.07
C HIS A 705 4.65 -4.20 0.24
N CYS A 706 5.28 -4.81 1.24
CA CYS A 706 4.97 -6.15 1.70
C CYS A 706 4.45 -6.11 3.14
N SER A 707 3.27 -6.68 3.40
CA SER A 707 2.71 -6.84 4.74
C SER A 707 2.62 -8.32 5.13
N GLU A 708 2.75 -8.59 6.43
CA GLU A 708 2.42 -9.88 7.03
C GLU A 708 1.03 -9.75 7.67
N LYS A 709 0.16 -10.75 7.48
CA LYS A 709 -1.20 -10.70 8.03
C LYS A 709 -1.13 -10.55 9.57
N ASP A 710 -1.78 -9.51 10.10
CA ASP A 710 -1.89 -9.20 11.54
C ASP A 710 -0.56 -8.87 12.26
N HIS A 711 0.53 -8.62 11.51
CA HIS A 711 1.87 -8.37 12.04
C HIS A 711 2.64 -7.24 11.33
N GLU A 712 3.78 -6.84 11.92
CA GLU A 712 4.72 -5.92 11.28
C GLU A 712 5.22 -6.47 9.93
N PRO A 713 5.62 -5.61 8.98
CA PRO A 713 6.19 -6.04 7.70
C PRO A 713 7.32 -7.07 7.87
N PRO A 714 7.37 -8.12 7.02
CA PRO A 714 8.32 -9.23 7.15
C PRO A 714 9.73 -8.77 6.77
N ARG A 715 10.45 -8.15 7.71
CA ARG A 715 11.76 -7.55 7.44
C ARG A 715 12.78 -8.60 7.02
N GLY A 716 13.57 -8.28 6.00
CA GLY A 716 14.58 -9.18 5.46
C GLY A 716 14.00 -10.29 4.59
N LEU A 717 12.70 -10.25 4.26
CA LEU A 717 12.11 -11.16 3.28
C LEU A 717 12.76 -10.95 1.93
N GLN A 718 13.21 -12.05 1.32
CA GLN A 718 13.95 -12.04 0.07
C GLN A 718 12.98 -12.28 -1.09
N LEU A 719 13.02 -11.38 -2.06
CA LEU A 719 12.19 -11.44 -3.26
C LEU A 719 13.08 -11.57 -4.48
N ILE A 720 12.63 -12.36 -5.45
CA ILE A 720 13.26 -12.49 -6.76
C ILE A 720 12.26 -12.19 -7.87
N ILE A 721 12.73 -11.58 -8.94
CA ILE A 721 11.95 -11.36 -10.15
C ILE A 721 12.70 -11.89 -11.37
N GLY A 722 11.95 -12.46 -12.30
CA GLY A 722 12.49 -12.97 -13.56
C GLY A 722 11.45 -13.13 -14.65
N THR A 723 11.89 -13.63 -15.79
CA THR A 723 11.04 -14.01 -16.93
C THR A 723 10.73 -15.50 -16.90
N LYS A 724 9.83 -15.99 -17.76
CA LYS A 724 9.59 -17.45 -17.85
C LYS A 724 10.84 -18.25 -18.23
N SER A 725 11.72 -17.66 -19.04
CA SER A 725 12.97 -18.28 -19.51
C SER A 725 14.09 -18.21 -18.46
N ALA A 726 14.17 -17.09 -17.73
CA ALA A 726 15.14 -16.88 -16.67
C ALA A 726 14.38 -16.43 -15.40
N PRO A 727 13.96 -17.38 -14.53
CA PRO A 727 13.10 -17.08 -13.38
C PRO A 727 13.79 -16.23 -12.31
N HIS A 728 15.11 -16.16 -12.34
CA HIS A 728 15.92 -15.31 -11.48
C HIS A 728 16.64 -14.31 -12.41
N LEU A 729 16.50 -13.02 -12.16
CA LEU A 729 17.26 -11.95 -12.84
C LEU A 729 17.70 -10.87 -11.86
N VAL A 730 16.81 -10.47 -10.95
CA VAL A 730 17.06 -9.44 -9.94
C VAL A 730 16.51 -9.89 -8.60
N ASP A 731 17.26 -9.62 -7.54
CA ASP A 731 16.91 -9.89 -6.14
C ASP A 731 16.81 -8.59 -5.32
N THR A 732 16.01 -8.61 -4.26
CA THR A 732 15.95 -7.52 -3.26
C THR A 732 15.49 -8.04 -1.91
N LEU A 733 15.64 -7.18 -0.90
CA LEU A 733 15.12 -7.37 0.45
C LEU A 733 13.93 -6.44 0.71
N VAL A 734 13.01 -6.93 1.54
CA VAL A 734 11.94 -6.13 2.16
C VAL A 734 12.49 -5.41 3.40
N MET A 735 12.39 -4.07 3.41
CA MET A 735 12.74 -3.23 4.55
C MET A 735 11.71 -3.36 5.68
N ALA A 736 12.10 -3.09 6.92
CA ALA A 736 11.13 -2.99 8.02
C ALA A 736 10.24 -1.74 7.85
N ASN A 737 10.83 -0.64 7.34
CA ASN A 737 10.07 0.59 7.07
C ASN A 737 9.04 0.37 5.95
N LEU A 738 7.76 0.37 6.32
CA LEU A 738 6.60 0.23 5.40
C LEU A 738 6.61 -1.04 4.53
N GLY A 739 7.42 -2.05 4.87
CA GLY A 739 7.60 -3.22 4.01
C GLY A 739 8.16 -2.88 2.63
N TYR A 740 8.90 -1.77 2.49
CA TYR A 740 9.33 -1.26 1.20
C TYR A 740 10.37 -2.15 0.52
N TRP A 741 10.22 -2.36 -0.78
CA TRP A 741 11.21 -3.00 -1.64
C TRP A 741 11.21 -2.35 -3.03
N GLN A 742 12.33 -2.50 -3.75
CA GLN A 742 12.42 -2.06 -5.15
C GLN A 742 13.29 -3.00 -5.98
N MET A 743 13.02 -3.07 -7.29
CA MET A 743 13.78 -3.86 -8.25
C MET A 743 13.92 -3.11 -9.57
N LYS A 744 15.03 -3.34 -10.28
CA LYS A 744 15.20 -2.86 -11.66
C LYS A 744 14.45 -3.76 -12.62
N VAL A 745 13.65 -3.17 -13.51
CA VAL A 745 12.87 -3.89 -14.52
C VAL A 745 12.91 -3.12 -15.84
N SER A 746 12.63 -3.83 -16.94
CA SER A 746 12.37 -3.24 -18.26
C SER A 746 10.91 -3.50 -18.67
N PRO A 747 10.37 -2.77 -19.67
CA PRO A 747 9.03 -3.03 -20.19
C PRO A 747 8.87 -4.50 -20.61
N GLY A 748 7.83 -5.18 -20.10
CA GLY A 748 7.67 -6.62 -20.32
C GLY A 748 6.82 -7.32 -19.25
N VAL A 749 6.78 -8.65 -19.34
CA VAL A 749 6.06 -9.53 -18.39
C VAL A 749 7.07 -10.23 -17.48
N TRP A 750 6.87 -10.05 -16.19
CA TRP A 750 7.75 -10.50 -15.11
C TRP A 750 7.00 -11.40 -14.12
N TYR A 751 7.72 -12.28 -13.44
CA TYR A 751 7.21 -13.19 -12.43
C TYR A 751 7.97 -12.93 -11.13
N LEU A 752 7.26 -12.43 -10.12
CA LEU A 752 7.78 -12.17 -8.79
C LEU A 752 7.54 -13.38 -7.89
N GLN A 753 8.58 -13.83 -7.17
CA GLN A 753 8.55 -15.00 -6.30
C GLN A 753 9.35 -14.73 -5.01
N LEU A 754 9.10 -15.55 -3.98
CA LEU A 754 9.96 -15.60 -2.80
C LEU A 754 11.29 -16.27 -3.18
N ALA A 755 12.41 -15.73 -2.69
CA ALA A 755 13.70 -16.36 -2.93
C ALA A 755 13.74 -17.75 -2.25
N PRO A 756 14.33 -18.77 -2.92
CA PRO A 756 14.47 -20.10 -2.34
C PRO A 756 15.37 -20.06 -1.11
N GLY A 757 14.91 -20.65 -0.01
CA GLY A 757 15.57 -20.66 1.29
C GLY A 757 14.61 -20.32 2.42
N ARG A 758 15.10 -19.69 3.49
CA ARG A 758 14.29 -19.41 4.69
C ARG A 758 13.04 -18.57 4.38
N SER A 759 13.10 -17.64 3.42
CA SER A 759 11.92 -16.88 2.98
C SER A 759 10.82 -17.77 2.40
N SER A 760 11.16 -18.65 1.44
CA SER A 760 10.20 -19.63 0.90
C SER A 760 9.81 -20.72 1.89
N ASP A 761 10.64 -21.01 2.89
CA ASP A 761 10.38 -22.04 3.90
C ASP A 761 9.41 -21.58 4.98
N LEU A 762 9.46 -20.28 5.33
CA LEU A 762 8.60 -19.66 6.33
C LEU A 762 7.32 -19.10 5.72
N TYR A 763 7.39 -18.47 4.55
CA TYR A 763 6.29 -17.67 3.99
C TYR A 763 5.72 -18.24 2.69
N VAL A 764 4.47 -17.85 2.38
CA VAL A 764 3.79 -18.05 1.11
C VAL A 764 3.11 -16.74 0.70
N LEU A 765 3.10 -16.44 -0.60
CA LEU A 765 2.39 -15.27 -1.15
C LEU A 765 0.88 -15.52 -1.14
N LYS A 766 0.11 -14.54 -0.66
CA LYS A 766 -1.35 -14.54 -0.73
C LYS A 766 -1.80 -13.87 -2.04
N GLU A 767 -2.79 -14.45 -2.72
CA GLU A 767 -3.37 -13.85 -3.92
C GLU A 767 -4.44 -12.79 -3.56
N ASP A 768 -4.47 -11.70 -4.33
CA ASP A 768 -5.56 -10.72 -4.34
C ASP A 768 -6.76 -11.32 -5.08
N GLY A 769 -7.49 -12.23 -4.42
CA GLY A 769 -8.67 -12.88 -4.99
C GLY A 769 -9.33 -13.84 -4.00
N ASP A 770 -10.62 -13.66 -3.77
CA ASP A 770 -11.44 -14.52 -2.93
C ASP A 770 -11.67 -15.86 -3.67
N GLY A 771 -11.24 -16.99 -3.06
CA GLY A 771 -11.84 -18.29 -3.34
C GLY A 771 -11.09 -19.33 -4.19
N SER A 772 -9.85 -19.12 -4.66
CA SER A 772 -9.08 -20.22 -5.29
C SER A 772 -7.88 -20.61 -4.42
N GLN A 773 -7.94 -21.77 -3.76
CA GLN A 773 -6.81 -22.38 -3.03
C GLN A 773 -5.67 -22.84 -3.96
N SER A 774 -5.47 -22.19 -5.10
CA SER A 774 -4.29 -22.43 -5.92
C SER A 774 -3.12 -21.67 -5.27
N LYS A 775 -2.19 -22.40 -4.65
CA LYS A 775 -0.97 -21.83 -4.06
C LYS A 775 -0.13 -21.20 -5.18
N ALA A 776 -0.37 -19.95 -5.51
CA ALA A 776 0.41 -19.27 -6.53
C ALA A 776 1.83 -19.02 -5.99
N LEU A 777 2.77 -19.85 -6.47
CA LEU A 777 4.21 -19.70 -6.18
C LEU A 777 4.79 -18.41 -6.77
N SER A 778 4.07 -17.74 -7.67
CA SER A 778 4.54 -16.55 -8.38
C SER A 778 3.43 -15.55 -8.71
N LYS A 779 3.66 -14.25 -8.49
CA LYS A 779 2.78 -13.15 -8.93
C LYS A 779 3.24 -12.62 -10.29
N ARG A 780 2.34 -12.60 -11.29
CA ARG A 780 2.64 -12.05 -12.62
C ARG A 780 2.53 -10.52 -12.61
N ILE A 781 3.60 -9.83 -12.99
CA ILE A 781 3.67 -8.38 -13.07
C ILE A 781 3.87 -7.98 -14.53
N THR A 782 3.11 -7.01 -15.01
CA THR A 782 3.25 -6.47 -16.37
C THR A 782 3.64 -5.01 -16.28
N ILE A 783 4.74 -4.65 -16.94
CA ILE A 783 5.25 -3.28 -17.02
C ILE A 783 4.96 -2.77 -18.43
N ASN A 784 3.89 -1.99 -18.55
CA ASN A 784 3.41 -1.40 -19.82
C ASN A 784 3.31 0.13 -19.78
N ASP A 785 3.74 0.77 -18.68
CA ASP A 785 3.73 2.22 -18.50
C ASP A 785 5.07 2.70 -17.92
N LEU A 786 5.57 3.84 -18.39
CA LEU A 786 6.78 4.51 -17.89
C LEU A 786 6.55 5.16 -16.51
N ARG A 787 5.30 5.28 -16.05
CA ARG A 787 4.94 5.75 -14.70
C ARG A 787 5.19 4.72 -13.61
N GLY A 788 5.63 3.51 -13.95
CA GLY A 788 5.83 2.43 -12.99
C GLY A 788 4.51 1.94 -12.38
N LYS A 789 4.60 0.91 -11.54
CA LYS A 789 3.46 0.37 -10.80
C LYS A 789 3.91 0.04 -9.38
N VAL A 790 3.22 0.57 -8.38
CA VAL A 790 3.45 0.17 -6.98
C VAL A 790 2.73 -1.15 -6.74
N VAL A 791 3.44 -2.14 -6.20
CA VAL A 791 2.91 -3.49 -5.96
C VAL A 791 2.73 -3.71 -4.47
N HIS A 792 1.49 -3.98 -4.06
CA HIS A 792 1.20 -4.47 -2.71
C HIS A 792 1.24 -6.00 -2.69
N LEU A 793 1.93 -6.54 -1.69
CA LEU A 793 2.11 -7.97 -1.45
C LEU A 793 1.69 -8.28 -0.03
N GLU A 794 0.91 -9.34 0.13
CA GLU A 794 0.63 -9.94 1.43
C GLU A 794 1.30 -11.31 1.50
N VAL A 795 1.98 -11.58 2.61
CA VAL A 795 2.56 -12.89 2.90
C VAL A 795 1.97 -13.47 4.17
N VAL A 796 1.88 -14.79 4.20
CA VAL A 796 1.40 -15.55 5.36
C VAL A 796 2.44 -16.60 5.71
N LYS A 797 2.69 -16.80 7.01
CA LYS A 797 3.56 -17.89 7.48
C LYS A 797 2.92 -19.25 7.19
N LYS A 798 3.74 -20.25 6.89
CA LYS A 798 3.28 -21.64 6.74
C LYS A 798 2.80 -22.19 8.08
N LYS A 799 1.75 -23.01 8.05
CA LYS A 799 1.21 -23.71 9.23
C LYS A 799 2.33 -24.43 9.98
N GLY A 800 2.40 -24.22 11.30
CA GLY A 800 3.42 -24.81 12.18
C GLY A 800 4.72 -24.00 12.32
N LYS A 801 4.87 -22.87 11.62
CA LYS A 801 6.06 -21.99 11.68
C LYS A 801 5.76 -20.57 12.17
N GLU A 802 4.60 -20.36 12.78
CA GLU A 802 4.08 -19.05 13.15
C GLU A 802 4.97 -18.31 14.17
N HIS A 803 5.58 -19.06 15.09
CA HIS A 803 6.49 -18.52 16.11
C HIS A 803 7.95 -18.38 15.65
N GLU A 804 8.30 -18.83 14.43
CA GLU A 804 9.67 -18.70 13.91
C GLU A 804 9.93 -17.27 13.40
N LYS A 805 11.08 -16.69 13.75
CA LYS A 805 11.55 -15.40 13.23
C LYS A 805 12.34 -15.58 11.94
N LEU A 806 12.16 -14.68 10.99
CA LEU A 806 12.90 -14.72 9.72
C LEU A 806 14.41 -14.53 9.91
N LEU A 807 14.82 -13.61 10.80
CA LEU A 807 16.21 -13.38 11.17
C LEU A 807 16.50 -14.03 12.53
N LEU A 808 17.53 -14.89 12.59
CA LEU A 808 17.99 -15.50 13.84
C LEU A 808 18.82 -14.51 14.65
N SER A 809 18.64 -14.51 15.98
CA SER A 809 19.54 -13.82 16.91
C SER A 809 20.51 -14.82 17.51
N ASP A 810 21.79 -14.76 17.13
CA ASP A 810 22.88 -15.64 17.63
C ASP A 810 23.18 -15.49 19.16
N VAL A 811 22.32 -14.84 19.94
CA VAL A 811 22.63 -14.43 21.32
C VAL A 811 22.26 -15.47 22.38
N ASN A 812 21.36 -16.41 22.10
CA ASN A 812 21.00 -17.46 23.05
C ASN A 812 20.97 -18.83 22.37
N ASP A 813 22.13 -19.48 22.30
CA ASP A 813 22.24 -20.94 22.46
C ASP A 813 23.72 -21.32 22.58
N LYS A 814 24.23 -21.25 23.81
CA LYS A 814 25.41 -22.02 24.23
C LYS A 814 24.95 -23.09 25.23
N SER A 815 24.13 -24.03 24.77
CA SER A 815 23.93 -25.31 25.46
C SER A 815 23.23 -26.32 24.55
N GLN A 816 23.94 -27.40 24.22
CA GLN A 816 23.49 -28.63 23.53
C GLN A 816 23.14 -28.42 22.04
N ASP A 817 23.62 -29.17 21.04
CA ASP A 817 24.32 -30.43 20.99
C ASP A 817 25.13 -30.53 19.68
N THR A 818 25.99 -31.53 19.63
CA THR A 818 26.85 -31.93 18.51
C THR A 818 26.10 -32.21 17.19
N THR A 819 26.81 -31.98 16.07
CA THR A 819 26.52 -32.37 14.67
C THR A 819 25.33 -31.68 13.98
N GLU A 820 25.59 -30.52 13.37
CA GLU A 820 25.09 -30.05 12.03
C GLU A 820 25.32 -28.52 11.82
N GLY A 821 26.45 -27.97 12.27
CA GLY A 821 26.79 -26.56 12.05
C GLY A 821 27.61 -26.35 10.78
N ASN A 822 26.97 -26.22 9.60
CA ASN A 822 27.53 -25.54 8.40
C ASN A 822 26.59 -25.50 7.16
N SER A 823 25.32 -25.90 7.27
CA SER A 823 24.41 -25.97 6.11
C SER A 823 23.94 -24.57 5.60
N TRP A 824 23.77 -23.59 6.49
CA TRP A 824 23.22 -22.24 6.19
C TRP A 824 23.97 -21.46 5.10
N ASN A 825 25.31 -21.50 5.10
CA ASN A 825 26.12 -20.74 4.15
C ASN A 825 26.34 -21.48 2.82
N SER A 826 26.28 -22.82 2.83
CA SER A 826 26.67 -23.63 1.66
C SER A 826 25.66 -23.54 0.51
N ASN A 827 24.36 -23.61 0.80
CA ASN A 827 23.31 -23.51 -0.22
C ASN A 827 23.11 -22.07 -0.74
N PHE A 828 23.32 -21.08 0.14
CA PHE A 828 23.21 -19.66 -0.20
C PHE A 828 24.39 -19.16 -1.06
N LEU A 829 25.64 -19.52 -0.74
CA LEU A 829 26.82 -19.20 -1.56
C LEU A 829 26.74 -19.87 -2.93
N LYS A 830 26.24 -21.12 -3.02
CA LYS A 830 25.98 -21.79 -4.29
C LYS A 830 24.93 -21.03 -5.13
N TRP A 831 23.86 -20.58 -4.49
CA TRP A 831 22.74 -19.90 -5.14
C TRP A 831 23.08 -18.49 -5.66
N ALA A 832 23.87 -17.71 -4.92
CA ALA A 832 24.30 -16.37 -5.34
C ALA A 832 25.48 -16.37 -6.35
N SER A 833 26.33 -17.41 -6.33
CA SER A 833 27.47 -17.51 -7.26
C SER A 833 27.07 -17.63 -8.74
N GLY A 834 25.86 -18.11 -9.04
CA GLY A 834 25.33 -18.24 -10.40
C GLY A 834 25.04 -16.91 -11.10
N PHE A 835 25.01 -15.78 -10.37
CA PHE A 835 24.71 -14.45 -10.92
C PHE A 835 25.95 -13.59 -11.18
N ILE A 836 27.09 -13.95 -10.61
CA ILE A 836 28.31 -13.13 -10.68
C ILE A 836 29.11 -13.44 -11.98
N SER A 837 28.71 -14.45 -12.76
CA SER A 837 29.33 -14.81 -14.03
C SER A 837 28.35 -14.70 -15.21
N GLY A 838 28.42 -13.59 -15.93
CA GLY A 838 28.01 -13.46 -17.33
C GLY A 838 28.91 -12.39 -17.96
N SER A 839 29.65 -12.60 -19.04
CA SER A 839 29.56 -13.55 -20.14
C SER A 839 30.95 -13.84 -20.73
N GLU A 840 31.38 -15.10 -20.82
CA GLU A 840 32.11 -15.67 -21.96
C GLU A 840 32.14 -17.21 -21.83
N HIS A 841 31.89 -17.90 -22.94
CA HIS A 841 31.81 -19.35 -23.01
C HIS A 841 33.12 -20.05 -22.62
N SER A 842 33.11 -20.92 -21.61
CA SER A 842 33.88 -22.17 -21.65
C SER A 842 33.27 -23.24 -20.73
N LYS A 843 33.25 -24.47 -21.24
CA LYS A 843 32.62 -25.65 -20.64
C LYS A 843 33.44 -26.18 -19.44
N GLN A 844 32.71 -26.79 -18.50
CA GLN A 844 33.14 -27.51 -17.30
C GLN A 844 34.44 -28.33 -17.42
N SER A 845 35.21 -28.30 -16.33
CA SER A 845 35.79 -29.51 -15.71
C SER A 845 36.00 -29.29 -14.20
N GLU A 846 35.27 -30.04 -13.38
CA GLU A 846 35.62 -30.24 -11.96
C GLU A 846 36.89 -31.08 -11.87
N SER A 847 37.97 -30.50 -11.37
CA SER A 847 38.98 -31.19 -10.56
C SER A 847 39.95 -30.18 -9.94
N THR A 848 39.99 -30.15 -8.60
CA THR A 848 41.18 -29.90 -7.77
C THR A 848 42.43 -29.34 -8.49
N SER A 849 42.49 -28.01 -8.66
CA SER A 849 43.77 -27.29 -8.75
C SER A 849 43.57 -25.79 -8.53
N VAL A 850 44.38 -25.24 -7.64
CA VAL A 850 44.60 -23.82 -7.39
C VAL A 850 44.71 -23.06 -8.72
N GLU A 851 43.68 -22.30 -9.10
CA GLU A 851 43.78 -21.37 -10.22
C GLU A 851 44.70 -20.21 -9.85
N LYS A 852 45.90 -20.22 -10.45
CA LYS A 852 46.81 -19.08 -10.46
C LYS A 852 46.20 -17.96 -11.30
N GLY A 853 45.44 -17.07 -10.67
CA GLY A 853 45.21 -15.74 -11.23
C GLY A 853 46.55 -15.03 -11.46
N LYS A 854 46.68 -14.30 -12.57
CA LYS A 854 47.90 -13.60 -13.03
C LYS A 854 48.52 -12.62 -12.01
N GLY A 855 47.90 -12.39 -10.85
CA GLY A 855 48.33 -11.41 -9.84
C GLY A 855 49.04 -11.94 -8.60
N GLY A 856 49.30 -13.25 -8.44
CA GLY A 856 50.06 -13.77 -7.27
C GLY A 856 49.44 -13.50 -5.89
N ARG A 857 48.15 -13.12 -5.83
CA ARG A 857 47.42 -12.78 -4.60
C ARG A 857 46.72 -14.01 -4.01
N HIS A 858 46.77 -14.16 -2.68
CA HIS A 858 46.24 -15.33 -1.97
C HIS A 858 45.50 -14.92 -0.69
N GLY A 859 44.37 -15.57 -0.37
CA GLY A 859 43.58 -15.33 0.85
C GLY A 859 42.10 -14.98 0.59
N LYS A 860 41.33 -14.67 1.65
CA LYS A 860 39.93 -14.22 1.55
C LYS A 860 39.86 -12.85 0.87
N THR A 861 38.91 -12.68 -0.04
CA THR A 861 38.71 -11.41 -0.77
C THR A 861 38.29 -10.28 0.16
N ILE A 862 39.00 -9.16 0.08
CA ILE A 862 38.67 -7.92 0.81
C ILE A 862 37.68 -7.12 -0.03
N ASN A 863 36.58 -6.68 0.58
CA ASN A 863 35.56 -5.90 -0.10
C ASN A 863 35.63 -4.43 0.36
N ILE A 864 35.91 -3.53 -0.58
CA ILE A 864 36.03 -2.09 -0.33
C ILE A 864 34.98 -1.37 -1.17
N PHE A 865 34.23 -0.45 -0.58
CA PHE A 865 33.34 0.43 -1.32
C PHE A 865 33.75 1.89 -1.20
N SER A 866 33.53 2.64 -2.27
CA SER A 866 33.84 4.06 -2.32
C SER A 866 32.92 4.79 -3.31
N ILE A 867 32.95 6.12 -3.25
CA ILE A 867 32.15 7.00 -4.09
C ILE A 867 32.99 8.22 -4.48
N ALA A 868 32.89 8.62 -5.74
CA ALA A 868 33.48 9.85 -6.25
C ALA A 868 32.43 10.63 -7.04
N SER A 869 32.58 11.96 -7.08
CA SER A 869 31.74 12.88 -7.85
C SER A 869 32.66 13.97 -8.40
N GLY A 870 32.72 14.05 -9.73
CA GLY A 870 33.64 14.95 -10.45
C GLY A 870 35.03 14.35 -10.69
N HIS A 871 35.72 14.88 -11.71
CA HIS A 871 36.96 14.29 -12.24
C HIS A 871 38.11 14.29 -11.23
N LEU A 872 38.18 15.32 -10.38
CA LEU A 872 39.22 15.42 -9.34
C LEU A 872 39.12 14.28 -8.32
N TYR A 873 37.92 13.99 -7.83
CA TYR A 873 37.71 12.90 -6.87
C TYR A 873 37.87 11.53 -7.53
N GLU A 874 37.56 11.40 -8.82
CA GLU A 874 37.86 10.17 -9.58
C GLU A 874 39.36 9.94 -9.76
N ARG A 875 40.15 11.02 -9.90
CA ARG A 875 41.61 10.94 -9.89
C ARG A 875 42.14 10.48 -8.53
N PHE A 876 41.66 11.07 -7.44
CA PHE A 876 41.98 10.59 -6.09
C PHE A 876 41.57 9.13 -5.89
N LEU A 877 40.39 8.74 -6.38
CA LEU A 877 39.90 7.37 -6.28
C LEU A 877 40.82 6.36 -6.97
N LYS A 878 41.37 6.69 -8.15
CA LYS A 878 42.39 5.86 -8.83
C LYS A 878 43.64 5.69 -7.96
N ILE A 879 44.10 6.77 -7.32
CA ILE A 879 45.26 6.75 -6.42
C ILE A 879 44.96 5.90 -5.17
N MET A 880 43.77 6.02 -4.59
CA MET A 880 43.32 5.19 -3.46
C MET A 880 43.37 3.70 -3.82
N ILE A 881 42.83 3.33 -4.99
CA ILE A 881 42.89 1.95 -5.51
C ILE A 881 44.34 1.47 -5.61
N LEU A 882 45.24 2.23 -6.25
CA LEU A 882 46.65 1.87 -6.37
C LEU A 882 47.32 1.72 -4.99
N SER A 883 47.03 2.62 -4.06
CA SER A 883 47.60 2.58 -2.71
C SER A 883 47.19 1.31 -1.95
N VAL A 884 45.93 0.89 -2.05
CA VAL A 884 45.45 -0.37 -1.46
C VAL A 884 46.16 -1.56 -2.11
N LEU A 885 46.17 -1.61 -3.44
CA LEU A 885 46.67 -2.76 -4.20
C LEU A 885 48.17 -2.98 -4.05
N LYS A 886 48.95 -1.93 -3.82
CA LYS A 886 50.39 -2.02 -3.52
C LYS A 886 50.70 -2.51 -2.11
N ASN A 887 49.78 -2.29 -1.17
CA ASN A 887 49.98 -2.63 0.25
C ASN A 887 49.29 -3.94 0.69
N THR A 888 48.49 -4.58 -0.17
CA THR A 888 47.86 -5.88 0.14
C THR A 888 48.22 -6.99 -0.86
N ARG A 889 48.38 -8.20 -0.32
CA ARG A 889 48.61 -9.43 -1.10
C ARG A 889 47.34 -10.28 -1.23
N ARG A 890 46.22 -9.87 -0.63
CA ARG A 890 44.94 -10.55 -0.76
C ARG A 890 44.17 -10.07 -1.99
N PRO A 891 43.31 -10.91 -2.59
CA PRO A 891 42.41 -10.43 -3.64
C PRO A 891 41.49 -9.33 -3.10
N VAL A 892 41.24 -8.30 -3.91
CA VAL A 892 40.41 -7.15 -3.53
C VAL A 892 39.27 -7.00 -4.54
N LYS A 893 38.07 -6.75 -4.04
CA LYS A 893 36.90 -6.38 -4.82
C LYS A 893 36.42 -4.98 -4.45
N PHE A 894 36.37 -4.09 -5.43
CA PHE A 894 35.89 -2.71 -5.26
C PHE A 894 34.43 -2.56 -5.66
N TRP A 895 33.67 -1.82 -4.87
CA TRP A 895 32.26 -1.54 -5.09
C TRP A 895 32.07 -0.03 -5.26
N PHE A 896 31.50 0.41 -6.38
CA PHE A 896 31.30 1.85 -6.63
C PHE A 896 29.85 2.18 -6.92
N ILE A 897 29.41 3.34 -6.45
CA ILE A 897 28.05 3.82 -6.72
C ILE A 897 27.99 4.43 -8.13
N LYS A 898 27.29 3.71 -9.02
CA LYS A 898 27.28 3.95 -10.47
C LYS A 898 26.84 5.37 -10.88
N ASN A 899 25.88 5.95 -10.16
CA ASN A 899 25.17 7.18 -10.57
C ASN A 899 26.05 8.44 -10.56
N TYR A 900 27.15 8.44 -9.81
CA TYR A 900 27.96 9.64 -9.57
C TYR A 900 29.29 9.63 -10.34
N LEU A 901 29.63 8.49 -10.94
CA LEU A 901 30.84 8.33 -11.74
C LEU A 901 30.62 8.87 -13.15
N SER A 902 31.64 9.54 -13.66
CA SER A 902 31.74 10.00 -15.04
C SER A 902 31.79 8.80 -16.01
N PRO A 903 31.30 8.97 -17.25
CA PRO A 903 31.48 7.98 -18.30
C PRO A 903 32.96 7.62 -18.51
N GLN A 904 33.85 8.62 -18.48
CA GLN A 904 35.28 8.42 -18.64
C GLN A 904 35.86 7.45 -17.58
N PHE A 905 35.46 7.58 -16.31
CA PHE A 905 35.90 6.65 -15.27
C PHE A 905 35.34 5.24 -15.48
N LYS A 906 34.06 5.13 -15.88
CA LYS A 906 33.41 3.83 -16.17
C LYS A 906 34.10 3.10 -17.33
N ASP A 907 34.63 3.83 -18.30
CA ASP A 907 35.37 3.25 -19.44
C ASP A 907 36.80 2.82 -19.07
N VAL A 908 37.45 3.50 -18.12
CA VAL A 908 38.85 3.22 -17.70
C VAL A 908 38.95 2.09 -16.67
N ILE A 909 38.00 1.98 -15.73
CA ILE A 909 38.06 1.00 -14.64
C ILE A 909 38.16 -0.48 -15.07
N PRO A 910 37.55 -0.96 -16.18
CA PRO A 910 37.67 -2.35 -16.60
C PRO A 910 39.11 -2.70 -17.00
N PHE A 911 39.79 -1.80 -17.71
CA PHE A 911 41.20 -1.97 -18.07
C PHE A 911 42.10 -1.92 -16.84
N MET A 912 41.79 -1.03 -15.89
CA MET A 912 42.53 -0.92 -14.63
C MET A 912 42.40 -2.22 -13.80
N ALA A 913 41.20 -2.79 -13.73
CA ALA A 913 40.94 -4.07 -13.08
C ALA A 913 41.76 -5.22 -13.67
N GLN A 914 41.88 -5.24 -15.01
CA GLN A 914 42.64 -6.26 -15.73
C GLN A 914 44.16 -6.12 -15.55
N GLU A 915 44.69 -4.89 -15.57
CA GLU A 915 46.13 -4.61 -15.39
C GLU A 915 46.59 -4.87 -13.96
N TYR A 916 45.86 -4.36 -12.97
CA TYR A 916 46.25 -4.42 -11.55
C TYR A 916 45.64 -5.62 -10.80
N GLY A 917 44.86 -6.47 -11.49
CA GLY A 917 44.36 -7.75 -10.98
C GLY A 917 43.41 -7.63 -9.79
N PHE A 918 42.35 -6.84 -9.91
CA PHE A 918 41.28 -6.71 -8.92
C PHE A 918 39.89 -6.89 -9.56
N GLU A 919 38.88 -7.19 -8.75
CA GLU A 919 37.48 -7.27 -9.19
C GLU A 919 36.76 -5.95 -8.88
N TYR A 920 35.78 -5.58 -9.69
CA TYR A 920 34.93 -4.43 -9.39
C TYR A 920 33.46 -4.69 -9.70
N GLN A 921 32.57 -3.93 -9.05
CA GLN A 921 31.15 -3.97 -9.33
C GLN A 921 30.51 -2.58 -9.14
N LEU A 922 29.69 -2.18 -10.11
CA LEU A 922 28.92 -0.95 -10.06
C LEU A 922 27.54 -1.23 -9.47
N ILE A 923 27.24 -0.58 -8.35
CA ILE A 923 25.99 -0.73 -7.61
C ILE A 923 25.18 0.56 -7.65
N THR A 924 23.87 0.45 -7.54
CA THR A 924 22.97 1.60 -7.50
C THR A 924 21.65 1.21 -6.84
N TYR A 925 21.06 2.18 -6.15
CA TYR A 925 19.77 2.05 -5.48
C TYR A 925 19.03 3.37 -5.67
N LYS A 926 17.74 3.36 -5.99
CA LYS A 926 16.97 4.60 -6.12
C LYS A 926 16.54 5.09 -4.74
N TRP A 927 16.56 6.40 -4.54
CA TRP A 927 16.05 7.02 -3.33
C TRP A 927 14.55 6.70 -3.14
N PRO A 928 14.13 6.07 -2.02
CA PRO A 928 12.72 5.73 -1.79
C PRO A 928 11.82 6.96 -1.71
N THR A 929 10.62 6.89 -2.28
CA THR A 929 9.68 8.03 -2.35
C THR A 929 9.16 8.50 -1.00
N TRP A 930 9.10 7.61 -0.01
CA TRP A 930 8.66 7.92 1.35
C TRP A 930 9.74 8.59 2.22
N LEU A 931 11.00 8.54 1.80
CA LEU A 931 12.13 9.06 2.56
C LEU A 931 12.45 10.50 2.10
N HIS A 932 12.56 11.44 3.04
CA HIS A 932 12.78 12.85 2.74
C HIS A 932 14.04 13.07 1.89
N LYS A 933 13.86 13.56 0.66
CA LYS A 933 14.95 13.69 -0.34
C LYS A 933 15.72 15.00 -0.16
N GLN A 934 17.05 14.90 -0.21
CA GLN A 934 17.93 16.07 -0.19
C GLN A 934 17.95 16.81 -1.53
N LYS A 935 18.10 18.13 -1.50
CA LYS A 935 18.19 18.98 -2.71
C LYS A 935 19.61 19.07 -3.27
N GLU A 936 20.61 19.16 -2.38
CA GLU A 936 22.01 19.32 -2.74
C GLU A 936 22.68 17.97 -3.03
N LYS A 937 23.39 17.87 -4.16
CA LYS A 937 24.02 16.62 -4.61
C LYS A 937 25.00 16.03 -3.58
N GLN A 938 25.77 16.89 -2.91
CA GLN A 938 26.71 16.47 -1.85
C GLN A 938 26.00 15.79 -0.67
N ARG A 939 24.89 16.37 -0.18
CA ARG A 939 24.09 15.77 0.90
C ARG A 939 23.46 14.44 0.47
N ILE A 940 23.07 14.32 -0.80
CA ILE A 940 22.58 13.05 -1.35
C ILE A 940 23.71 12.00 -1.31
N ILE A 941 24.93 12.34 -1.76
CA ILE A 941 26.09 11.44 -1.73
C ILE A 941 26.39 10.97 -0.30
N TRP A 942 26.41 11.88 0.67
CA TRP A 942 26.60 11.55 2.08
C TRP A 942 25.54 10.58 2.62
N ALA A 943 24.27 10.77 2.25
CA ALA A 943 23.21 9.83 2.60
C ALA A 943 23.47 8.43 2.02
N TYR A 944 23.90 8.32 0.76
CA TYR A 944 24.18 7.02 0.13
C TYR A 944 25.35 6.27 0.78
N LYS A 945 26.30 6.98 1.42
CA LYS A 945 27.37 6.34 2.20
C LYS A 945 26.82 5.51 3.37
N ILE A 946 25.63 5.84 3.90
CA ILE A 946 25.15 5.26 5.17
C ILE A 946 23.74 4.65 5.16
N LEU A 947 22.75 5.27 4.49
CA LEU A 947 21.33 4.92 4.66
C LEU A 947 20.90 3.61 3.98
N PHE A 948 21.65 3.16 2.97
CA PHE A 948 21.26 2.06 2.08
C PHE A 948 22.22 0.87 2.12
N LEU A 949 23.13 0.81 3.10
CA LEU A 949 24.15 -0.23 3.19
C LEU A 949 23.57 -1.65 3.29
N ASP A 950 22.39 -1.81 3.87
CA ASP A 950 21.70 -3.09 3.98
C ASP A 950 21.18 -3.62 2.64
N VAL A 951 20.74 -2.73 1.75
CA VAL A 951 20.00 -3.04 0.51
C VAL A 951 20.78 -2.81 -0.78
N ILE A 952 21.80 -1.96 -0.78
CA ILE A 952 22.58 -1.65 -2.00
C ILE A 952 23.54 -2.79 -2.37
N PHE A 953 23.95 -3.58 -1.38
CA PHE A 953 24.83 -4.73 -1.57
C PHE A 953 24.05 -6.04 -1.62
N PRO A 954 24.50 -7.01 -2.42
CA PRO A 954 23.89 -8.33 -2.44
C PRO A 954 23.98 -9.00 -1.06
N LEU A 955 23.06 -9.93 -0.81
CA LEU A 955 23.01 -10.65 0.46
C LEU A 955 24.25 -11.51 0.73
N SER A 956 24.93 -11.96 -0.33
CA SER A 956 26.15 -12.77 -0.27
C SER A 956 27.33 -12.03 0.34
N LEU A 957 27.27 -10.70 0.41
CA LEU A 957 28.31 -9.89 0.99
C LEU A 957 28.14 -9.80 2.52
N GLU A 958 29.09 -10.39 3.25
CA GLU A 958 29.08 -10.45 4.72
C GLU A 958 29.63 -9.17 5.37
N LYS A 959 30.68 -8.58 4.79
CA LYS A 959 31.42 -7.46 5.38
C LYS A 959 32.03 -6.60 4.27
N VAL A 960 31.99 -5.28 4.46
CA VAL A 960 32.55 -4.30 3.53
C VAL A 960 33.25 -3.15 4.30
N ILE A 961 34.27 -2.55 3.70
CA ILE A 961 34.99 -1.39 4.25
C ILE A 961 34.72 -0.18 3.36
N PHE A 962 34.33 0.94 3.95
CA PHE A 962 34.29 2.22 3.26
C PHE A 962 35.65 2.89 3.32
N VAL A 963 36.15 3.39 2.19
CA VAL A 963 37.35 4.22 2.11
C VAL A 963 37.02 5.44 1.26
N ASP A 964 37.20 6.65 1.80
CA ASP A 964 36.95 7.87 1.03
C ASP A 964 37.95 8.01 -0.13
N ALA A 965 37.51 8.69 -1.20
CA ALA A 965 38.28 8.72 -2.45
C ALA A 965 39.66 9.40 -2.30
N ASP A 966 39.79 10.35 -1.37
CA ASP A 966 40.99 11.13 -1.08
C ASP A 966 41.90 10.51 0.00
N GLN A 967 41.63 9.26 0.42
CA GLN A 967 42.50 8.55 1.33
C GLN A 967 43.66 7.83 0.64
N ILE A 968 44.82 7.83 1.32
CA ILE A 968 45.99 7.04 0.94
C ILE A 968 46.19 5.92 1.98
N VAL A 969 46.25 4.67 1.51
CA VAL A 969 46.42 3.48 2.36
C VAL A 969 47.88 3.01 2.34
N ARG A 970 48.47 2.83 3.52
CA ARG A 970 49.87 2.38 3.74
C ARG A 970 49.99 1.00 4.39
N ALA A 971 48.89 0.47 4.93
CA ALA A 971 48.86 -0.83 5.60
C ALA A 971 48.06 -1.87 4.81
N ASP A 972 48.21 -3.15 5.17
CA ASP A 972 47.38 -4.22 4.60
C ASP A 972 45.94 -4.09 5.12
N MET A 973 45.00 -3.79 4.22
CA MET A 973 43.56 -3.70 4.53
C MET A 973 42.98 -5.03 5.05
N GLY A 974 43.68 -6.15 4.86
CA GLY A 974 43.33 -7.44 5.45
C GLY A 974 43.28 -7.38 6.99
N GLU A 975 44.13 -6.59 7.63
CA GLU A 975 44.12 -6.41 9.09
C GLU A 975 42.81 -5.77 9.58
N LEU A 976 42.29 -4.79 8.84
CA LEU A 976 41.02 -4.13 9.17
C LEU A 976 39.82 -5.04 8.87
N TYR A 977 39.90 -5.81 7.78
CA TYR A 977 38.83 -6.73 7.37
C TYR A 977 38.62 -7.86 8.38
N ASP A 978 39.70 -8.39 8.94
CA ASP A 978 39.67 -9.50 9.90
C ASP A 978 39.48 -9.04 11.36
N MET A 979 39.46 -7.73 11.62
CA MET A 979 39.33 -7.18 12.98
C MET A 979 38.02 -7.63 13.64
N ASP A 980 38.12 -8.10 14.89
CA ASP A 980 36.95 -8.37 15.72
C ASP A 980 36.36 -7.08 16.28
N ILE A 981 35.18 -6.72 15.78
CA ILE A 981 34.43 -5.52 16.15
C ILE A 981 33.43 -5.79 17.30
N LYS A 982 33.59 -6.90 18.02
CA LYS A 982 32.83 -7.28 19.23
C LYS A 982 31.32 -7.32 19.02
N GLY A 983 30.89 -7.87 17.88
CA GLY A 983 29.47 -8.01 17.52
C GLY A 983 28.72 -6.70 17.26
N ARG A 984 29.43 -5.58 17.08
CA ARG A 984 28.83 -4.29 16.68
C ARG A 984 28.66 -4.23 15.16
N PRO A 985 27.58 -3.64 14.62
CA PRO A 985 27.34 -3.60 13.18
C PRO A 985 28.27 -2.63 12.42
N LEU A 986 28.81 -1.62 13.10
CA LEU A 986 29.64 -0.57 12.54
C LEU A 986 30.94 -0.41 13.33
N ALA A 987 32.04 -0.08 12.64
CA ALA A 987 33.30 0.30 13.26
C ALA A 987 33.89 1.54 12.59
N TYR A 988 34.13 2.60 13.36
CA TYR A 988 34.62 3.89 12.86
C TYR A 988 35.86 4.34 13.62
N THR A 989 36.69 5.16 12.99
CA THR A 989 37.83 5.82 13.64
C THR A 989 37.39 7.08 14.40
N PRO A 990 37.76 7.24 15.68
CA PRO A 990 37.52 8.46 16.43
C PRO A 990 38.41 9.61 15.93
N PHE A 991 37.98 10.85 16.21
CA PHE A 991 38.80 12.02 15.93
C PHE A 991 40.07 12.07 16.79
N CYS A 992 41.20 12.46 16.15
CA CYS A 992 42.45 12.76 16.84
C CYS A 992 42.28 13.90 17.87
N ASP A 993 42.88 13.73 19.04
CA ASP A 993 42.86 14.71 20.12
C ASP A 993 44.25 15.19 20.57
N ASN A 994 45.29 14.85 19.81
CA ASN A 994 46.68 15.11 20.16
C ASN A 994 47.29 16.38 19.54
N ASN A 995 46.60 17.07 18.62
CA ASN A 995 47.02 18.38 18.12
C ASN A 995 46.38 19.53 18.94
N LYS A 996 47.15 20.17 19.81
CA LYS A 996 46.65 21.23 20.71
C LYS A 996 46.18 22.50 19.98
N ASP A 997 46.71 22.77 18.79
CA ASP A 997 46.41 23.99 18.04
C ASP A 997 44.96 24.01 17.52
N MET A 998 44.31 22.84 17.47
CA MET A 998 42.93 22.67 17.00
C MET A 998 41.88 22.57 18.12
N ASP A 999 42.26 22.75 19.39
CA ASP A 999 41.35 22.60 20.54
C ASP A 999 40.09 23.49 20.42
N GLY A 1000 40.24 24.72 19.90
CA GLY A 1000 39.14 25.66 19.69
C GLY A 1000 38.12 25.25 18.61
N TYR A 1001 38.50 24.36 17.68
CA TYR A 1001 37.63 23.88 16.60
C TYR A 1001 36.94 22.54 16.94
N ARG A 1002 37.21 21.96 18.13
CA ARG A 1002 36.61 20.69 18.57
C ARG A 1002 35.18 20.85 19.07
N PHE A 1003 34.26 21.12 18.15
CA PHE A 1003 32.85 21.36 18.46
C PHE A 1003 32.18 20.20 19.21
N TRP A 1004 32.63 18.95 19.04
CA TRP A 1004 32.06 17.79 19.73
C TRP A 1004 32.40 17.70 21.23
N ARG A 1005 33.36 18.50 21.71
CA ARG A 1005 33.71 18.58 23.15
C ARG A 1005 32.88 19.60 23.93
N GLN A 1006 31.96 20.31 23.27
CA GLN A 1006 31.12 21.34 23.87
C GLN A 1006 29.67 21.25 23.36
N GLY A 1007 28.76 21.95 24.05
CA GLY A 1007 27.34 22.03 23.67
C GLY A 1007 26.65 20.67 23.51
N PHE A 1008 25.78 20.60 22.50
CA PHE A 1008 24.91 19.45 22.23
C PHE A 1008 25.64 18.11 22.16
N TRP A 1009 26.73 18.02 21.37
CA TRP A 1009 27.43 16.75 21.14
C TRP A 1009 28.05 16.17 22.43
N LYS A 1010 28.57 17.02 23.31
CA LYS A 1010 29.13 16.58 24.59
C LYS A 1010 28.04 15.95 25.48
N GLU A 1011 26.89 16.61 25.57
CA GLU A 1011 25.76 16.17 26.39
C GLU A 1011 25.11 14.90 25.82
N HIS A 1012 24.94 14.84 24.50
CA HIS A 1012 24.34 13.70 23.81
C HIS A 1012 25.23 12.45 23.86
N LEU A 1013 26.53 12.57 23.62
CA LEU A 1013 27.45 11.43 23.55
C LEU A 1013 27.75 10.81 24.92
N ARG A 1014 27.55 11.52 26.04
CA ARG A 1014 27.72 11.02 27.42
C ARG A 1014 29.04 10.25 27.63
N GLY A 1015 30.14 10.81 27.14
CA GLY A 1015 31.49 10.22 27.25
C GLY A 1015 31.87 9.25 26.12
N ARG A 1016 31.01 9.01 25.13
CA ARG A 1016 31.37 8.29 23.90
C ARG A 1016 32.14 9.20 22.93
N SER A 1017 32.99 8.58 22.11
CA SER A 1017 33.78 9.29 21.11
C SER A 1017 32.92 9.78 19.95
N TYR A 1018 33.30 10.92 19.37
CA TYR A 1018 32.79 11.39 18.09
C TYR A 1018 33.69 10.85 16.97
N HIS A 1019 33.09 10.20 15.98
CA HIS A 1019 33.79 9.43 14.94
C HIS A 1019 33.75 10.10 13.57
N ILE A 1020 34.71 9.75 12.70
CA ILE A 1020 34.89 10.31 11.34
C ILE A 1020 34.34 9.33 10.29
N SER A 1021 33.61 9.81 9.28
CA SER A 1021 33.06 8.99 8.19
C SER A 1021 34.02 8.68 7.04
N ALA A 1022 35.30 9.03 7.15
CA ALA A 1022 36.27 8.83 6.06
C ALA A 1022 36.71 7.36 5.89
N LEU A 1023 36.77 6.61 6.99
CA LEU A 1023 37.10 5.17 7.01
C LEU A 1023 36.21 4.45 8.03
N TYR A 1024 35.47 3.42 7.59
CA TYR A 1024 34.69 2.58 8.50
C TYR A 1024 34.45 1.18 7.96
N VAL A 1025 34.20 0.23 8.87
CA VAL A 1025 33.86 -1.16 8.56
C VAL A 1025 32.39 -1.38 8.85
N VAL A 1026 31.72 -2.11 7.96
CA VAL A 1026 30.33 -2.52 8.10
C VAL A 1026 30.28 -4.03 8.08
N ASP A 1027 29.84 -4.63 9.19
CA ASP A 1027 29.45 -6.04 9.22
C ASP A 1027 27.99 -6.12 8.74
N LEU A 1028 27.80 -6.41 7.45
CA LEU A 1028 26.50 -6.39 6.80
C LEU A 1028 25.57 -7.47 7.35
N LYS A 1029 26.12 -8.61 7.78
CA LYS A 1029 25.33 -9.65 8.46
C LYS A 1029 24.73 -9.05 9.73
N LYS A 1030 25.56 -8.47 10.60
CA LYS A 1030 25.08 -7.87 11.85
C LYS A 1030 24.20 -6.65 11.63
N PHE A 1031 24.54 -5.81 10.65
CA PHE A 1031 23.81 -4.60 10.30
C PHE A 1031 22.37 -4.90 9.86
N ARG A 1032 22.17 -5.95 9.04
CA ARG A 1032 20.84 -6.44 8.64
C ARG A 1032 20.12 -7.15 9.80
N GLU A 1033 20.83 -7.98 10.56
CA GLU A 1033 20.29 -8.66 11.75
C GLU A 1033 19.76 -7.69 12.81
N THR A 1034 20.44 -6.59 13.08
CA THR A 1034 20.02 -5.60 14.10
C THR A 1034 19.13 -4.49 13.53
N ALA A 1035 18.75 -4.56 12.26
CA ALA A 1035 18.00 -3.49 11.55
C ALA A 1035 18.65 -2.10 11.73
N ALA A 1036 19.98 -2.04 11.68
CA ALA A 1036 20.71 -0.78 11.85
C ALA A 1036 20.35 0.22 10.74
N GLY A 1037 20.19 -0.25 9.49
CA GLY A 1037 19.76 0.57 8.36
C GLY A 1037 18.38 1.18 8.54
N ASP A 1038 17.38 0.39 8.97
CA ASP A 1038 16.03 0.89 9.23
C ASP A 1038 16.01 1.96 10.33
N ASN A 1039 16.74 1.73 11.43
CA ASN A 1039 16.87 2.70 12.52
C ASN A 1039 17.52 4.01 12.05
N LEU A 1040 18.59 3.92 11.26
CA LEU A 1040 19.26 5.11 10.68
C LEU A 1040 18.32 5.89 9.76
N ARG A 1041 17.49 5.21 8.95
CA ARG A 1041 16.48 5.85 8.10
C ARG A 1041 15.40 6.57 8.91
N VAL A 1042 14.93 5.99 10.02
CA VAL A 1042 13.95 6.63 10.93
C VAL A 1042 14.53 7.88 11.60
N PHE A 1043 15.76 7.80 12.12
CA PHE A 1043 16.42 8.98 12.69
C PHE A 1043 16.65 10.07 11.64
N TYR A 1044 17.09 9.69 10.45
CA TYR A 1044 17.25 10.61 9.33
C TYR A 1044 15.92 11.29 8.94
N GLU A 1045 14.83 10.54 8.80
CA GLU A 1045 13.52 11.08 8.44
C GLU A 1045 13.00 12.09 9.49
N THR A 1046 13.32 11.84 10.76
CA THR A 1046 12.95 12.74 11.85
C THR A 1046 13.78 14.02 11.85
N LEU A 1047 15.11 13.90 11.67
CA LEU A 1047 16.03 15.03 11.78
C LEU A 1047 16.05 15.89 10.50
N SER A 1048 16.08 15.27 9.33
CA SER A 1048 16.35 15.94 8.04
C SER A 1048 15.29 16.96 7.59
N LYS A 1049 14.13 17.01 8.27
CA LYS A 1049 13.09 18.02 8.06
C LYS A 1049 13.55 19.42 8.48
N ASP A 1050 14.44 19.51 9.46
CA ASP A 1050 15.15 20.75 9.78
C ASP A 1050 16.41 20.86 8.90
N PRO A 1051 16.52 21.87 8.01
CA PRO A 1051 17.68 22.03 7.13
C PRO A 1051 18.98 22.29 7.88
N ASN A 1052 18.92 22.81 9.11
CA ASN A 1052 20.09 23.09 9.94
C ASN A 1052 20.57 21.85 10.72
N SER A 1053 19.80 20.77 10.70
CA SER A 1053 20.21 19.49 11.27
C SER A 1053 21.26 18.80 10.39
N LEU A 1054 22.07 17.94 11.02
CA LEU A 1054 23.03 17.05 10.34
C LEU A 1054 23.93 17.82 9.37
N SER A 1055 24.83 18.66 9.90
CA SER A 1055 25.74 19.47 9.11
C SER A 1055 26.57 18.62 8.15
N ASN A 1056 27.14 17.52 8.66
CA ASN A 1056 27.78 16.48 7.86
C ASN A 1056 26.98 15.19 8.02
N LEU A 1057 26.04 14.94 7.11
CA LEU A 1057 25.04 13.88 7.26
C LEU A 1057 25.63 12.48 7.51
N ASP A 1058 26.66 12.11 6.77
CA ASP A 1058 27.34 10.82 6.85
C ASP A 1058 28.09 10.61 8.18
N GLN A 1059 28.49 11.70 8.84
CA GLN A 1059 29.20 11.67 10.12
C GLN A 1059 28.26 11.86 11.31
N ASP A 1060 27.37 12.84 11.25
CA ASP A 1060 26.48 13.22 12.35
C ASP A 1060 25.42 12.15 12.62
N LEU A 1061 24.87 11.52 11.58
CA LEU A 1061 23.80 10.53 11.76
C LEU A 1061 24.26 9.29 12.54
N PRO A 1062 25.39 8.62 12.21
CA PRO A 1062 25.92 7.53 13.03
C PRO A 1062 26.28 7.98 14.45
N ASN A 1063 26.87 9.18 14.60
CA ASN A 1063 27.25 9.70 15.91
C ASN A 1063 26.03 10.00 16.81
N TYR A 1064 24.93 10.49 16.23
CA TYR A 1064 23.68 10.68 16.92
C TYR A 1064 23.05 9.34 17.33
N ALA A 1065 23.06 8.36 16.41
CA ALA A 1065 22.41 7.07 16.60
C ALA A 1065 23.19 6.09 17.49
N GLN A 1066 24.39 6.43 17.98
CA GLN A 1066 25.28 5.52 18.71
C GLN A 1066 24.61 4.74 19.86
N HIS A 1067 23.63 5.35 20.54
CA HIS A 1067 22.92 4.72 21.67
C HIS A 1067 22.06 3.53 21.23
N THR A 1068 21.52 3.57 20.01
CA THR A 1068 20.67 2.52 19.41
C THR A 1068 21.46 1.64 18.45
N VAL A 1069 22.33 2.24 17.62
CA VAL A 1069 23.20 1.56 16.66
C VAL A 1069 24.64 1.66 17.15
N PRO A 1070 25.17 0.65 17.85
CA PRO A 1070 26.46 0.75 18.50
C PRO A 1070 27.62 0.76 17.49
N ILE A 1071 28.59 1.65 17.71
CA ILE A 1071 29.80 1.80 16.89
C ILE A 1071 31.00 1.25 17.65
N PHE A 1072 31.82 0.40 17.02
CA PHE A 1072 33.13 0.01 17.54
C PHE A 1072 34.16 1.11 17.20
N SER A 1073 34.86 1.63 18.20
CA SER A 1073 35.91 2.63 17.98
C SER A 1073 37.20 1.95 17.53
N LEU A 1074 37.61 2.21 16.28
CA LEU A 1074 38.84 1.69 15.71
C LEU A 1074 40.08 2.36 16.35
N PRO A 1075 41.24 1.68 16.36
CA PRO A 1075 42.50 2.28 16.80
C PRO A 1075 42.86 3.54 16.01
N GLN A 1076 43.42 4.56 16.67
CA GLN A 1076 43.75 5.85 16.04
C GLN A 1076 44.75 5.72 14.87
N GLU A 1077 45.58 4.68 14.86
CA GLU A 1077 46.53 4.42 13.77
C GLU A 1077 45.85 4.24 12.40
N TRP A 1078 44.57 3.86 12.39
CA TRP A 1078 43.79 3.67 11.17
C TRP A 1078 43.35 4.96 10.49
N LEU A 1079 43.53 6.14 11.10
CA LEU A 1079 43.22 7.38 10.42
C LEU A 1079 44.09 8.53 10.93
N TRP A 1080 44.84 9.14 10.01
CA TRP A 1080 45.65 10.32 10.27
C TRP A 1080 45.27 11.46 9.34
N CYS A 1081 45.12 12.66 9.88
CA CYS A 1081 44.81 13.89 9.14
C CYS A 1081 45.70 15.00 9.71
N GLU A 1082 46.39 15.76 8.84
CA GLU A 1082 47.39 16.77 9.25
C GLU A 1082 46.78 17.82 10.18
N SER A 1083 45.55 18.24 9.88
CA SER A 1083 44.90 19.27 10.65
C SER A 1083 44.73 18.82 12.11
N TRP A 1084 44.27 17.59 12.38
CA TRP A 1084 43.79 17.21 13.73
C TRP A 1084 44.74 16.27 14.47
N CYS A 1085 45.63 15.57 13.76
CA CYS A 1085 46.57 14.62 14.31
C CYS A 1085 47.99 15.20 14.39
N GLY A 1086 48.67 15.04 15.53
CA GLY A 1086 50.04 15.53 15.70
C GLY A 1086 51.05 14.81 14.80
N ASN A 1087 52.03 15.55 14.27
CA ASN A 1087 53.06 15.04 13.34
C ASN A 1087 53.83 13.81 13.84
N ALA A 1088 54.03 13.68 15.16
CA ALA A 1088 54.69 12.52 15.76
C ALA A 1088 53.97 11.19 15.50
N THR A 1089 52.66 11.22 15.20
CA THR A 1089 51.85 10.02 14.92
C THR A 1089 51.81 9.62 13.45
N LYS A 1090 52.30 10.47 12.54
CA LYS A 1090 52.25 10.26 11.09
C LYS A 1090 52.99 9.02 10.61
N SER A 1091 54.10 8.67 11.25
CA SER A 1091 54.90 7.48 10.90
C SER A 1091 54.22 6.17 11.23
N LYS A 1092 53.26 6.17 12.18
CA LYS A 1092 52.45 5.01 12.56
C LYS A 1092 51.11 4.95 11.85
N ALA A 1093 50.80 5.95 11.00
CA ALA A 1093 49.53 6.04 10.31
C ALA A 1093 49.40 4.95 9.23
N LYS A 1094 48.31 4.17 9.33
CA LYS A 1094 47.95 3.13 8.37
C LYS A 1094 47.18 3.67 7.18
N THR A 1095 46.38 4.71 7.38
CA THR A 1095 45.77 5.50 6.31
C THR A 1095 45.91 6.99 6.61
N ILE A 1096 45.95 7.79 5.55
CA ILE A 1096 46.02 9.25 5.62
C ILE A 1096 44.84 9.84 4.86
N ASP A 1097 44.10 10.70 5.54
CA ASP A 1097 42.95 11.45 5.01
C ASP A 1097 43.34 12.91 4.72
N LEU A 1098 42.97 13.39 3.53
CA LEU A 1098 43.25 14.75 3.07
C LEU A 1098 42.15 15.71 3.53
N CYS A 1099 42.01 15.82 4.85
CA CYS A 1099 41.03 16.64 5.52
C CYS A 1099 41.22 18.15 5.24
N ASN A 1100 40.11 18.87 5.14
CA ASN A 1100 40.14 20.33 4.99
C ASN A 1100 40.74 20.99 6.25
N ASN A 1101 41.59 22.00 6.04
CA ASN A 1101 42.18 22.75 7.13
C ASN A 1101 41.31 23.98 7.48
N PRO A 1102 40.81 24.12 8.72
CA PRO A 1102 39.98 25.28 9.08
C PRO A 1102 40.79 26.59 9.16
N MET A 1103 42.12 26.54 9.27
CA MET A 1103 42.99 27.72 9.36
C MET A 1103 43.55 28.17 8.00
N THR A 1104 43.58 27.30 6.99
CA THR A 1104 44.19 27.60 5.68
C THR A 1104 43.29 27.11 4.53
N LYS A 1105 43.29 27.83 3.40
CA LYS A 1105 42.53 27.46 2.19
C LYS A 1105 43.45 26.87 1.11
N GLU A 1106 44.30 25.92 1.50
CA GLU A 1106 45.16 25.20 0.55
C GLU A 1106 44.31 24.20 -0.27
N PRO A 1107 44.42 24.17 -1.61
CA PRO A 1107 43.75 23.15 -2.44
C PRO A 1107 44.25 21.73 -2.12
N LYS A 1108 43.38 20.71 -2.16
CA LYS A 1108 43.72 19.33 -1.79
C LYS A 1108 44.83 18.75 -2.65
N LEU A 1109 44.94 19.10 -3.93
CA LEU A 1109 46.05 18.63 -4.77
C LEU A 1109 47.42 19.12 -4.27
N GLN A 1110 47.49 20.37 -3.81
CA GLN A 1110 48.72 20.93 -3.24
C GLN A 1110 49.02 20.28 -1.88
N GLY A 1111 47.99 20.15 -1.04
CA GLY A 1111 48.07 19.44 0.23
C GLY A 1111 48.55 17.99 0.05
N ALA A 1112 48.02 17.25 -0.92
CA ALA A 1112 48.39 15.86 -1.18
C ALA A 1112 49.88 15.68 -1.47
N ARG A 1113 50.44 16.51 -2.37
CA ARG A 1113 51.87 16.49 -2.74
C ARG A 1113 52.79 16.83 -1.56
N ARG A 1114 52.34 17.71 -0.66
CA ARG A 1114 53.10 18.16 0.51
C ARG A 1114 53.00 17.16 1.68
N ILE A 1115 51.81 16.62 1.92
CA ILE A 1115 51.51 15.77 3.07
C ILE A 1115 52.01 14.34 2.83
N VAL A 1116 51.87 13.80 1.62
CA VAL A 1116 52.15 12.38 1.33
C VAL A 1116 53.26 12.28 0.30
N SER A 1117 54.43 11.81 0.73
CA SER A 1117 55.64 11.69 -0.11
C SER A 1117 55.48 10.80 -1.33
N GLU A 1118 54.69 9.73 -1.21
CA GLU A 1118 54.44 8.74 -2.27
C GLU A 1118 53.30 9.13 -3.23
N TRP A 1119 52.57 10.21 -2.94
CA TRP A 1119 51.43 10.62 -3.75
C TRP A 1119 51.81 11.02 -5.20
N PRO A 1120 52.91 11.78 -5.46
CA PRO A 1120 53.31 12.13 -6.82
C PRO A 1120 53.58 10.92 -7.72
N ASP A 1121 54.18 9.86 -7.16
CA ASP A 1121 54.50 8.64 -7.92
C ASP A 1121 53.22 7.87 -8.28
N LEU A 1122 52.27 7.76 -7.33
CA LEU A 1122 50.97 7.12 -7.56
C LEU A 1122 50.11 7.89 -8.57
N ASP A 1123 50.15 9.23 -8.49
CA ASP A 1123 49.46 10.11 -9.42
C ASP A 1123 50.03 9.99 -10.85
N LEU A 1124 51.36 9.95 -10.97
CA LEU A 1124 52.03 9.76 -12.26
C LEU A 1124 51.63 8.42 -12.91
N GLU A 1125 51.63 7.33 -12.14
CA GLU A 1125 51.22 6.00 -12.60
C GLU A 1125 49.74 5.98 -13.04
N ALA A 1126 48.84 6.57 -12.25
CA ALA A 1126 47.43 6.68 -12.60
C ALA A 1126 47.21 7.51 -13.88
N ARG A 1127 47.95 8.61 -14.06
CA ARG A 1127 47.86 9.47 -15.26
C ARG A 1127 48.42 8.78 -16.50
N GLN A 1128 49.59 8.15 -16.40
CA GLN A 1128 50.18 7.39 -17.51
C GLN A 1128 49.26 6.26 -17.96
N PHE A 1129 48.65 5.54 -17.01
CA PHE A 1129 47.66 4.51 -17.32
C PHE A 1129 46.44 5.09 -18.04
N THR A 1130 45.87 6.17 -17.49
CA THR A 1130 44.69 6.83 -18.09
C THR A 1130 44.97 7.31 -19.51
N ALA A 1131 46.13 7.95 -19.74
CA ALA A 1131 46.54 8.45 -21.05
C ALA A 1131 46.78 7.33 -22.07
N LYS A 1132 47.37 6.20 -21.64
CA LYS A 1132 47.56 5.01 -22.48
C LYS A 1132 46.24 4.43 -23.00
N ILE A 1133 45.18 4.48 -22.20
CA ILE A 1133 43.85 3.95 -22.58
C ILE A 1133 43.09 4.96 -23.44
N LEU A 1134 43.16 6.25 -23.13
CA LEU A 1134 42.44 7.30 -23.85
C LEU A 1134 43.14 7.76 -25.14
N GLY A 1135 44.41 7.41 -25.33
CA GLY A 1135 45.20 7.77 -26.52
C GLY A 1135 45.80 9.18 -26.48
N ASP A 1136 45.92 9.78 -25.29
CA ASP A 1136 46.45 11.14 -25.10
C ASP A 1136 48.00 11.13 -24.94
N GLU A 1137 48.72 12.05 -25.60
CA GLU A 1137 50.16 12.26 -25.37
C GLU A 1137 50.41 12.99 -24.04
N VAL A 1138 51.07 12.34 -23.08
CA VAL A 1138 51.45 12.98 -21.80
C VAL A 1138 52.69 13.85 -22.00
N ALA A 1139 52.55 15.17 -21.85
CA ALA A 1139 53.69 16.07 -21.74
C ALA A 1139 54.45 15.82 -20.42
N ILE A 1140 55.64 15.26 -20.50
CA ILE A 1140 56.52 14.97 -19.36
C ILE A 1140 57.09 16.30 -18.83
N GLN A 1141 56.72 16.69 -17.60
CA GLN A 1141 57.52 17.65 -16.83
C GLN A 1141 58.59 16.87 -16.05
N GLU A 1142 59.86 17.00 -16.48
CA GLU A 1142 61.01 16.46 -15.76
C GLU A 1142 61.10 17.03 -14.34
N SER A 1143 61.38 16.14 -13.38
CA SER A 1143 61.73 16.48 -12.01
C SER A 1143 63.02 17.31 -11.95
N ALA A 1144 62.96 18.49 -11.33
CA ALA A 1144 64.13 19.35 -11.12
C ALA A 1144 65.19 18.66 -10.22
N PRO A 1145 66.50 18.77 -10.53
CA PRO A 1145 67.57 18.28 -9.67
C PRO A 1145 67.84 19.21 -8.48
N ALA A 1146 68.43 18.62 -7.43
CA ALA A 1146 68.70 19.22 -6.13
C ALA A 1146 69.53 20.53 -6.19
N LEU A 1147 69.16 21.47 -5.30
CA LEU A 1147 69.86 22.74 -5.08
C LEU A 1147 71.35 22.54 -4.76
N ASN A 1148 72.22 23.26 -5.47
CA ASN A 1148 73.39 23.92 -4.87
C ASN A 1148 73.91 25.08 -5.74
N GLN A 1149 74.09 26.23 -5.07
CA GLN A 1149 74.79 27.48 -5.41
C GLN A 1149 73.99 28.66 -6.02
N PRO A 1150 74.28 29.92 -5.59
CA PRO A 1150 73.47 31.09 -5.88
C PRO A 1150 74.04 31.94 -7.02
N GLY A 1151 73.17 32.49 -7.88
CA GLY A 1151 73.58 33.51 -8.84
C GLY A 1151 72.56 33.79 -9.96
N THR A 1152 71.76 34.85 -9.76
CA THR A 1152 71.24 35.79 -10.78
C THR A 1152 70.51 35.26 -12.03
N SER A 1153 69.19 35.46 -12.05
CA SER A 1153 68.45 36.44 -12.89
C SER A 1153 67.05 35.91 -13.21
N VAL A 1154 66.05 36.74 -12.85
CA VAL A 1154 64.62 36.43 -12.92
C VAL A 1154 64.11 36.69 -14.33
N THR A 1155 63.59 35.64 -14.98
CA THR A 1155 62.58 35.75 -16.03
C THR A 1155 61.41 34.87 -15.63
N ASP A 1156 60.37 35.51 -15.09
CA ASP A 1156 59.09 34.89 -14.72
C ASP A 1156 58.30 34.49 -15.96
N SER A 1157 58.36 33.20 -16.32
CA SER A 1157 57.27 32.53 -17.03
C SER A 1157 56.49 31.70 -16.00
N PRO A 1158 55.17 31.91 -15.81
CA PRO A 1158 54.42 31.14 -14.83
C PRO A 1158 54.37 29.68 -15.29
N PRO A 1159 54.52 28.69 -14.38
CA PRO A 1159 54.31 27.30 -14.74
C PRO A 1159 52.85 27.14 -15.16
N LEU A 1160 52.61 26.44 -16.27
CA LEU A 1160 51.28 25.95 -16.66
C LEU A 1160 50.68 25.18 -15.47
N LYS A 1161 49.77 25.83 -14.75
CA LYS A 1161 49.06 25.25 -13.60
C LYS A 1161 48.02 24.25 -14.11
N ASP A 1162 47.96 23.07 -13.48
CA ASP A 1162 47.04 21.97 -13.80
C ASP A 1162 45.57 22.48 -13.82
N LEU A 1163 44.86 22.30 -14.93
CA LEU A 1163 43.49 22.83 -15.12
C LEU A 1163 42.52 22.32 -14.04
N GLU A 1164 42.71 21.08 -13.56
CA GLU A 1164 41.93 20.48 -12.47
C GLU A 1164 42.14 21.21 -11.13
N SER A 1165 43.33 21.80 -10.91
CA SER A 1165 43.62 22.58 -9.69
C SER A 1165 43.04 24.00 -9.70
N ARG A 1166 42.59 24.52 -10.86
CA ARG A 1166 41.79 25.76 -10.92
C ARG A 1166 40.32 25.51 -10.63
N ALA A 1167 39.80 24.31 -10.92
CA ALA A 1167 38.41 23.95 -10.63
C ALA A 1167 38.13 23.71 -9.13
N GLU A 1168 39.20 23.56 -8.34
CA GLU A 1168 39.13 23.37 -6.89
C GLU A 1168 38.99 24.69 -6.09
N LEU A 1169 39.35 25.82 -6.71
CA LEU A 1169 39.30 27.19 -6.16
C LEU A 1169 38.06 27.92 -6.64
#